data_AF-A0A8J2RAW5-F1
#
_entry.id   AF-A0A8J2RAW5-F1
#
_cell.length_a   1.000
_cell.length_b   1.000
_cell.length_c   1.000
_cell.angle_alpha   90.00
_cell.angle_beta   90.00
_cell.angle_gamma   90.00
#
_symmetry.space_group_name_H-M   'P 1'
#
loop_
_entity.id
_entity.type
_entity.pdbx_description
1 polymer ?
#
loop_
_entity_poly.entity_id
_entity_poly.type
_entity_poly.pdbx_seq_one_letter_code
_entity_poly.pdbx_strand_id
1 'polypeptide(L)'
;MGIQVCYGPGNCQVENTGVVLDWRWSGCGDPYTINPSQAEYESGWGIKFSNGNQMTLANWPSNGARTFLTSAPNSNQYRMFYLLNKELSFEVDVTACGCGMNSALYFISMESDGGQGSSGYTGATYGTGYCDAQPAEPGRPSCDELDIWEANSLTNVYTTHPCLNGQCDPYVCGFNTYARGDKCFYGRGPGYQVDSTQRFTVVTRFVTVDGTDNGDLKEMQRFYIQNGRTIQQPTFNGFNSLSDGYCNAFGQPNGQGGVSYGMSQGMRRGMVLSMSMWGSPSDGSQMAWLDNEPNVFIGRHTFLTDVLAISPESRQAVRVTYFVRRRMISKNIFIIIGILFITLSMKSVDAQEWRDGDGGKVKWQYDCDFPGYDIKREQIPAENCGSLCLNTNGCSHFSHFEGSCYVKKAPTGMARQQKSGCVCGFPTSSVGTEEWRDGDGGKVKWQSDCDFPGYDMKREQIPAENCGSLCINTNGCSHFSHFDGFCYVKNTPSGTPRVQKSGVVCGYLTSGTAVVSTSRQMAIRVCSGPGNCQLEKTGVVIDYRWTGCGDPRNCYTNPSQSEYQQKWGIKFDNGNQMTLGNYPSNGARTYLTTGSNSNRYRVFYLLNKELSFEVDVTACGCGMNSALYFISMESDGGQGSSGFTGATYGTGYCDAQPAEPGRPSCDELDIWEANSLANVYTTHPCLNGQCDASGCGFNTYARGAKNFYGRGAGYQLDSTQRFTVVTRFVTVDGTDNGNLKEIQRFYIQNGRTIQQPTFNGFNSLSDGYCRANGQSNSQGGVTNGMSQGMKRGMVLSMSMWGNPNDGGQMSWLDTNPNGPCPNYKNPNPYTSFANIKIGPIGSTV
;
A
#
# COMPACT_ATOMS: atom_id res chain seq x y z
N MET A 1 30.09 18.78 -4.16
CA MET A 1 30.19 18.04 -2.90
C MET A 1 30.36 16.56 -3.23
N GLY A 2 31.16 15.81 -2.49
CA GLY A 2 31.26 14.36 -2.68
C GLY A 2 30.17 13.63 -1.90
N ILE A 3 29.34 12.83 -2.56
CA ILE A 3 28.44 11.85 -1.91
C ILE A 3 28.99 10.44 -2.13
N GLN A 4 28.67 9.51 -1.22
CA GLN A 4 29.04 8.10 -1.35
C GLN A 4 27.81 7.26 -1.70
N VAL A 5 27.90 6.49 -2.79
CA VAL A 5 26.88 5.54 -3.22
C VAL A 5 27.42 4.14 -3.04
N CYS A 6 26.77 3.36 -2.17
CA CYS A 6 27.23 2.04 -1.75
C CYS A 6 26.39 0.93 -2.41
N TYR A 7 27.07 -0.03 -3.03
CA TYR A 7 26.48 -1.21 -3.69
C TYR A 7 26.62 -2.49 -2.84
N GLY A 8 27.09 -2.35 -1.60
CA GLY A 8 27.29 -3.42 -0.63
C GLY A 8 28.25 -2.99 0.48
N PRO A 9 28.42 -3.79 1.55
CA PRO A 9 29.32 -3.47 2.66
C PRO A 9 30.76 -3.19 2.18
N GLY A 10 31.26 -1.97 2.43
CA GLY A 10 32.59 -1.52 2.01
C GLY A 10 32.76 -1.22 0.51
N ASN A 11 31.75 -1.48 -0.33
CA ASN A 11 31.77 -1.18 -1.76
C ASN A 11 31.02 0.13 -2.04
N CYS A 12 31.69 1.26 -1.81
CA CYS A 12 31.13 2.60 -2.01
C CYS A 12 31.95 3.40 -3.03
N GLN A 13 31.27 4.03 -3.99
CA GLN A 13 31.86 4.92 -4.98
C GLN A 13 31.56 6.39 -4.61
N VAL A 14 32.49 7.29 -4.91
CA VAL A 14 32.29 8.74 -4.70
C VAL A 14 31.72 9.35 -5.97
N GLU A 15 30.51 9.89 -5.88
CA GLU A 15 29.95 10.76 -6.91
C GLU A 15 30.19 12.23 -6.52
N ASN A 16 30.70 13.02 -7.47
CA ASN A 16 30.89 14.45 -7.28
C ASN A 16 29.64 15.20 -7.77
N THR A 17 28.84 15.74 -6.85
CA THR A 17 27.70 16.60 -7.15
C THR A 17 28.11 18.07 -7.23
N GLY A 18 27.31 18.90 -7.91
CA GLY A 18 27.29 20.34 -7.67
C GLY A 18 26.41 20.69 -6.46
N VAL A 19 26.48 21.93 -6.00
CA VAL A 19 25.58 22.51 -5.00
C VAL A 19 25.06 23.82 -5.56
N VAL A 20 23.74 24.04 -5.48
CA VAL A 20 23.08 25.26 -5.95
C VAL A 20 22.19 25.83 -4.84
N LEU A 21 22.10 27.16 -4.75
CA LEU A 21 21.17 27.87 -3.87
C LEU A 21 19.74 27.85 -4.45
N ASP A 22 18.71 27.73 -3.62
CA ASP A 22 17.33 28.04 -4.02
C ASP A 22 17.25 29.51 -4.46
N TRP A 23 16.83 29.76 -5.71
CA TRP A 23 16.90 31.09 -6.33
C TRP A 23 16.21 32.18 -5.51
N ARG A 24 15.17 31.85 -4.73
CA ARG A 24 14.42 32.83 -3.90
C ARG A 24 15.24 33.34 -2.72
N TRP A 25 16.20 32.55 -2.23
CA TRP A 25 17.15 32.98 -1.20
C TRP A 25 18.24 33.90 -1.75
N SER A 26 18.41 34.02 -3.07
CA SER A 26 19.43 34.89 -3.66
C SER A 26 19.19 36.39 -3.44
N GLY A 27 17.93 36.79 -3.19
CA GLY A 27 17.52 38.20 -3.18
C GLY A 27 17.46 38.86 -4.56
N CYS A 28 17.83 38.16 -5.64
CA CYS A 28 17.74 38.65 -7.01
C CYS A 28 16.30 38.47 -7.55
N GLY A 29 15.72 39.54 -8.09
CA GLY A 29 14.38 39.52 -8.69
C GLY A 29 14.27 38.79 -10.04
N ASP A 30 15.33 38.09 -10.47
CA ASP A 30 15.42 37.40 -11.75
C ASP A 30 16.35 36.16 -11.65
N PRO A 31 15.86 34.92 -11.89
CA PRO A 31 16.66 33.71 -11.84
C PRO A 31 17.71 33.56 -12.97
N TYR A 32 17.73 34.40 -14.01
CA TYR A 32 18.68 34.28 -15.13
C TYR A 32 20.14 34.66 -14.81
N THR A 33 20.44 35.16 -13.60
CA THR A 33 21.74 35.80 -13.29
C THR A 33 22.57 35.15 -12.18
N ILE A 34 22.06 34.10 -11.52
CA ILE A 34 22.62 33.57 -10.27
C ILE A 34 23.61 32.43 -10.56
N ASN A 35 24.92 32.71 -10.47
CA ASN A 35 25.97 31.69 -10.43
C ASN A 35 27.11 32.13 -9.48
N PRO A 36 26.94 32.00 -8.15
CA PRO A 36 27.86 32.57 -7.18
C PRO A 36 29.17 31.78 -7.08
N SER A 37 30.29 32.47 -6.93
CA SER A 37 31.55 31.85 -6.53
C SER A 37 31.49 31.32 -5.09
N GLN A 38 32.41 30.43 -4.72
CA GLN A 38 32.51 29.92 -3.34
C GLN A 38 32.69 31.04 -2.30
N ALA A 39 33.32 32.16 -2.66
CA ALA A 39 33.47 33.30 -1.76
C ALA A 39 32.11 34.01 -1.52
N GLU A 40 31.28 34.12 -2.55
CA GLU A 40 29.94 34.71 -2.46
C GLU A 40 28.96 33.80 -1.71
N TYR A 41 29.07 32.47 -1.86
CA TYR A 41 28.37 31.51 -1.00
C TYR A 41 28.63 31.75 0.50
N GLU A 42 29.89 32.00 0.87
CA GLU A 42 30.27 32.29 2.25
C GLU A 42 29.88 33.70 2.70
N SER A 43 30.12 34.74 1.89
CA SER A 43 29.88 36.14 2.29
C SER A 43 28.42 36.60 2.16
N GLY A 44 27.64 35.96 1.29
CA GLY A 44 26.22 36.28 1.06
C GLY A 44 25.27 35.44 1.90
N TRP A 45 25.56 34.14 2.04
CA TRP A 45 24.63 33.18 2.67
C TRP A 45 25.25 32.34 3.80
N GLY A 46 26.50 32.62 4.18
CA GLY A 46 27.17 31.88 5.26
C GLY A 46 27.48 30.41 4.94
N ILE A 47 27.37 30.01 3.66
CA ILE A 47 27.55 28.64 3.19
C ILE A 47 29.04 28.36 2.97
N LYS A 48 29.59 27.37 3.66
CA LYS A 48 31.00 27.00 3.56
C LYS A 48 31.18 25.54 3.15
N PHE A 49 32.15 25.29 2.28
CA PHE A 49 32.52 23.94 1.84
C PHE A 49 33.90 23.58 2.39
N SER A 50 34.05 22.35 2.90
CA SER A 50 35.32 21.84 3.43
C SER A 50 35.53 20.38 3.04
N ASN A 51 36.79 19.99 2.85
CA ASN A 51 37.24 18.61 2.55
C ASN A 51 36.57 17.92 1.34
N GLY A 52 35.86 18.68 0.49
CA GLY A 52 35.10 18.19 -0.66
C GLY A 52 33.74 17.56 -0.32
N ASN A 53 33.59 16.96 0.87
CA ASN A 53 32.40 16.22 1.30
C ASN A 53 31.63 16.84 2.48
N GLN A 54 32.12 17.92 3.10
CA GLN A 54 31.45 18.62 4.20
C GLN A 54 30.93 20.00 3.74
N MET A 55 29.69 20.31 4.11
CA MET A 55 29.09 21.65 3.99
C MET A 55 28.70 22.16 5.38
N THR A 56 28.81 23.46 5.60
CA THR A 56 28.29 24.18 6.76
C THR A 56 27.35 25.26 6.28
N LEU A 57 26.13 25.29 6.82
CA LEU A 57 25.20 26.41 6.67
C LEU A 57 25.31 27.29 7.93
N ALA A 58 25.25 28.62 7.76
CA ALA A 58 25.15 29.58 8.86
C ALA A 58 23.91 30.45 8.68
N ASN A 59 23.28 30.91 9.77
CA ASN A 59 22.06 31.71 9.67
C ASN A 59 22.34 33.16 9.24
N TRP A 60 23.60 33.61 9.35
CA TRP A 60 24.03 34.97 9.02
C TRP A 60 25.01 34.91 7.84
N PRO A 61 24.90 35.79 6.82
CA PRO A 61 24.18 37.08 6.84
C PRO A 61 22.73 37.07 6.34
N SER A 62 22.25 35.99 5.74
CA SER A 62 20.99 35.95 4.97
C SER A 62 19.71 35.63 5.78
N ASN A 63 19.80 35.43 7.10
CA ASN A 63 18.73 34.87 7.95
C ASN A 63 18.28 33.45 7.53
N GLY A 64 19.26 32.64 7.11
CA GLY A 64 19.09 31.26 6.67
C GLY A 64 19.51 31.03 5.22
N ALA A 65 19.39 29.78 4.76
CA ALA A 65 19.60 29.42 3.36
C ALA A 65 18.94 28.08 3.03
N ARG A 66 18.67 27.81 1.74
CA ARG A 66 18.32 26.48 1.21
C ARG A 66 19.20 26.16 0.00
N THR A 67 19.65 24.92 -0.10
CA THR A 67 20.50 24.42 -1.19
C THR A 67 20.05 23.04 -1.69
N PHE A 68 20.37 22.73 -2.94
CA PHE A 68 20.11 21.44 -3.59
C PHE A 68 21.39 20.85 -4.18
N LEU A 69 21.43 19.53 -4.37
CA LEU A 69 22.51 18.84 -5.09
C LEU A 69 22.22 18.70 -6.59
N THR A 70 23.17 19.08 -7.45
CA THR A 70 23.11 18.80 -8.89
C THR A 70 23.97 17.58 -9.27
N SER A 71 23.58 16.85 -10.32
CA SER A 71 24.12 15.52 -10.66
C SER A 71 25.62 15.50 -10.99
N ALA A 72 26.17 16.65 -11.36
CA ALA A 72 27.60 16.95 -11.46
C ALA A 72 27.82 18.46 -11.25
N PRO A 73 29.06 18.93 -10.99
CA PRO A 73 29.37 20.36 -10.99
C PRO A 73 28.95 21.02 -12.31
N ASN A 74 28.26 22.16 -12.22
CA ASN A 74 27.67 22.89 -13.37
C ASN A 74 26.60 22.09 -14.17
N SER A 75 26.05 21.01 -13.61
CA SER A 75 24.98 20.25 -14.25
C SER A 75 23.63 20.98 -14.17
N ASN A 76 22.92 21.05 -15.30
CA ASN A 76 21.52 21.47 -15.35
C ASN A 76 20.54 20.33 -15.05
N GLN A 77 20.92 19.41 -14.17
CA GLN A 77 20.05 18.37 -13.61
C GLN A 77 20.35 18.20 -12.12
N TYR A 78 19.32 18.07 -11.29
CA TYR A 78 19.45 17.69 -9.88
C TYR A 78 19.91 16.24 -9.72
N ARG A 79 20.53 15.93 -8.58
CA ARG A 79 20.81 14.55 -8.18
C ARG A 79 19.54 13.93 -7.59
N MET A 80 18.84 13.15 -8.40
CA MET A 80 17.64 12.41 -7.97
C MET A 80 18.04 11.24 -7.06
N PHE A 81 17.40 11.12 -5.90
CA PHE A 81 17.57 10.02 -4.94
C PHE A 81 16.35 9.10 -4.97
N TYR A 82 16.59 7.82 -5.21
CA TYR A 82 15.57 6.76 -5.21
C TYR A 82 15.74 5.97 -3.91
N LEU A 83 14.94 6.32 -2.90
CA LEU A 83 15.20 5.93 -1.51
C LEU A 83 14.72 4.52 -1.15
N LEU A 84 13.71 4.00 -1.87
CA LEU A 84 13.08 2.70 -1.59
C LEU A 84 14.10 1.55 -1.56
N ASN A 85 14.01 0.74 -0.50
CA ASN A 85 14.88 -0.40 -0.22
C ASN A 85 16.37 -0.02 -0.04
N LYS A 86 16.66 1.23 0.36
CA LYS A 86 18.02 1.73 0.60
C LYS A 86 18.22 2.16 2.05
N GLU A 87 19.50 2.35 2.38
CA GLU A 87 19.95 3.00 3.60
C GLU A 87 20.55 4.37 3.23
N LEU A 88 20.21 5.41 3.98
CA LEU A 88 20.82 6.74 3.89
C LEU A 88 21.49 7.05 5.23
N SER A 89 22.75 7.48 5.17
CA SER A 89 23.53 7.90 6.33
C SER A 89 24.22 9.24 6.11
N PHE A 90 24.22 10.11 7.11
CA PHE A 90 24.97 11.37 7.10
C PHE A 90 25.51 11.70 8.50
N GLU A 91 26.68 12.34 8.57
CA GLU A 91 27.19 12.96 9.80
C GLU A 91 26.59 14.36 9.95
N VAL A 92 26.21 14.75 11.17
CA VAL A 92 25.68 16.08 11.46
C VAL A 92 26.38 16.71 12.67
N ASP A 93 26.53 18.03 12.64
CA ASP A 93 27.12 18.87 13.68
C ASP A 93 26.14 19.99 14.02
N VAL A 94 25.36 19.80 15.08
CA VAL A 94 24.37 20.78 15.58
C VAL A 94 24.84 21.51 16.83
N THR A 95 26.14 21.44 17.17
CA THR A 95 26.65 21.90 18.48
C THR A 95 26.39 23.39 18.75
N ALA A 96 26.32 24.21 17.69
CA ALA A 96 25.98 25.62 17.69
C ALA A 96 24.51 25.96 17.37
N CYS A 97 23.68 24.97 17.03
CA CYS A 97 22.25 25.16 16.71
C CYS A 97 21.41 25.12 18.00
N GLY A 98 20.94 26.27 18.49
CA GLY A 98 20.12 26.40 19.70
C GLY A 98 18.61 26.47 19.42
N CYS A 99 17.83 26.87 20.43
CA CYS A 99 16.41 27.22 20.26
C CYS A 99 16.22 28.33 19.21
N GLY A 100 15.01 28.41 18.64
CA GLY A 100 14.66 29.38 17.61
C GLY A 100 15.27 29.06 16.23
N MET A 101 16.03 27.97 16.12
CA MET A 101 16.68 27.52 14.88
C MET A 101 16.22 26.10 14.49
N ASN A 102 16.11 25.87 13.19
CA ASN A 102 15.94 24.54 12.60
C ASN A 102 17.03 24.31 11.54
N SER A 103 17.83 23.26 11.73
CA SER A 103 18.75 22.70 10.75
C SER A 103 18.06 21.50 10.09
N ALA A 104 17.75 21.62 8.80
CA ALA A 104 16.90 20.67 8.09
C ALA A 104 17.61 20.03 6.89
N LEU A 105 17.40 18.73 6.72
CA LEU A 105 17.85 17.93 5.59
C LEU A 105 16.69 17.04 5.19
N TYR A 106 16.22 17.21 3.94
CA TYR A 106 14.93 16.71 3.50
C TYR A 106 14.88 16.46 2.00
N PHE A 107 13.86 15.74 1.55
CA PHE A 107 13.70 15.35 0.14
C PHE A 107 12.37 15.85 -0.40
N ILE A 108 12.39 16.37 -1.62
CA ILE A 108 11.20 16.87 -2.33
C ILE A 108 11.09 16.24 -3.72
N SER A 109 9.87 15.88 -4.13
CA SER A 109 9.57 15.29 -5.44
C SER A 109 9.51 16.33 -6.58
N MET A 110 10.53 17.19 -6.68
CA MET A 110 10.70 18.14 -7.80
C MET A 110 11.28 17.46 -9.05
N GLU A 111 11.09 18.05 -10.22
CA GLU A 111 11.64 17.54 -11.48
C GLU A 111 13.16 17.71 -11.56
N SER A 112 13.85 16.74 -12.18
CA SER A 112 15.31 16.74 -12.26
C SER A 112 15.88 17.92 -13.04
N ASP A 113 15.16 18.46 -14.02
CA ASP A 113 15.59 19.64 -14.77
C ASP A 113 15.30 20.98 -14.06
N GLY A 114 14.67 20.95 -12.89
CA GLY A 114 14.24 22.15 -12.16
C GLY A 114 13.03 22.85 -12.73
N GLY A 115 12.13 22.12 -13.39
CA GLY A 115 10.88 22.60 -13.97
C GLY A 115 11.06 23.30 -15.33
N GLN A 116 12.15 23.02 -16.03
CA GLN A 116 12.46 23.67 -17.31
C GLN A 116 11.50 23.19 -18.41
N GLY A 117 11.27 21.89 -18.51
CA GLY A 117 10.39 21.29 -19.51
C GLY A 117 8.89 21.43 -19.19
N SER A 118 8.50 21.38 -17.91
CA SER A 118 7.09 21.45 -17.49
C SER A 118 6.57 22.87 -17.30
N SER A 119 7.39 23.73 -16.69
CA SER A 119 6.95 25.00 -16.09
C SER A 119 7.64 26.22 -16.71
N GLY A 120 8.56 26.00 -17.67
CA GLY A 120 9.33 27.06 -18.33
C GLY A 120 10.35 27.75 -17.42
N TYR A 121 10.74 27.11 -16.30
CA TYR A 121 11.75 27.65 -15.39
C TYR A 121 13.17 27.60 -16.00
N THR A 122 14.11 28.35 -15.42
CA THR A 122 15.47 28.50 -15.98
C THR A 122 16.33 27.24 -15.86
N GLY A 123 16.05 26.40 -14.87
CA GLY A 123 16.55 25.03 -14.74
C GLY A 123 17.36 24.79 -13.47
N ALA A 124 17.68 23.52 -13.21
CA ALA A 124 18.35 23.05 -12.00
C ALA A 124 19.72 23.72 -11.73
N THR A 125 20.40 24.26 -12.75
CA THR A 125 21.63 25.07 -12.57
C THR A 125 21.40 26.29 -11.67
N TYR A 126 20.18 26.86 -11.72
CA TYR A 126 19.79 28.10 -11.04
C TYR A 126 18.96 27.86 -9.78
N GLY A 127 18.77 26.60 -9.34
CA GLY A 127 18.00 26.31 -8.14
C GLY A 127 16.48 26.47 -8.29
N THR A 128 15.93 26.37 -9.50
CA THR A 128 14.47 26.48 -9.75
C THR A 128 13.72 25.16 -9.54
N GLY A 129 12.38 25.23 -9.57
CA GLY A 129 11.50 24.06 -9.52
C GLY A 129 11.09 23.59 -8.12
N TYR A 130 11.50 24.29 -7.06
CA TYR A 130 11.16 23.89 -5.68
C TYR A 130 9.65 23.82 -5.48
N CYS A 131 9.22 22.72 -4.87
CA CYS A 131 7.85 22.41 -4.49
C CYS A 131 7.83 21.96 -3.02
N ASP A 132 6.65 21.99 -2.42
CA ASP A 132 6.48 21.96 -0.96
C ASP A 132 5.11 21.39 -0.59
N ALA A 133 5.03 20.47 0.36
CA ALA A 133 3.75 19.92 0.79
C ALA A 133 2.88 20.95 1.53
N GLN A 134 3.48 22.03 2.04
CA GLN A 134 2.82 23.17 2.64
C GLN A 134 2.99 24.42 1.74
N PRO A 135 2.13 24.61 0.71
CA PRO A 135 2.24 25.74 -0.23
C PRO A 135 1.92 27.09 0.44
N ALA A 136 2.91 27.65 1.14
CA ALA A 136 2.82 28.90 1.91
C ALA A 136 2.75 30.17 1.05
N GLU A 137 2.93 30.05 -0.28
CA GLU A 137 3.04 31.18 -1.22
C GLU A 137 2.16 30.95 -2.46
N PRO A 138 1.42 31.96 -2.95
CA PRO A 138 0.70 31.88 -4.21
C PRO A 138 1.63 31.52 -5.37
N GLY A 139 1.34 30.39 -6.04
CA GLY A 139 2.12 29.90 -7.19
C GLY A 139 3.27 28.96 -6.87
N ARG A 140 3.55 28.65 -5.59
CA ARG A 140 4.47 27.56 -5.22
C ARG A 140 3.80 26.20 -5.53
N PRO A 141 4.40 25.30 -6.34
CA PRO A 141 3.83 23.98 -6.58
C PRO A 141 3.88 23.09 -5.33
N SER A 142 2.97 22.12 -5.23
CA SER A 142 2.97 21.12 -4.16
C SER A 142 3.43 19.75 -4.64
N CYS A 143 4.24 19.06 -3.84
CA CYS A 143 4.82 17.76 -4.17
C CYS A 143 5.18 16.98 -2.90
N ASP A 144 5.34 15.65 -3.04
CA ASP A 144 5.72 14.78 -1.91
C ASP A 144 7.01 15.23 -1.25
N GLU A 145 6.96 15.35 0.08
CA GLU A 145 8.03 15.88 0.91
C GLU A 145 8.33 14.96 2.10
N LEU A 146 9.62 14.82 2.41
CA LEU A 146 10.16 13.90 3.39
C LEU A 146 11.26 14.60 4.18
N ASP A 147 10.95 15.06 5.39
CA ASP A 147 11.97 15.61 6.28
C ASP A 147 12.66 14.44 6.96
N ILE A 148 13.82 14.06 6.43
CA ILE A 148 14.62 13.00 7.04
C ILE A 148 15.35 13.51 8.30
N TRP A 149 15.43 14.83 8.48
CA TRP A 149 15.98 15.51 9.64
C TRP A 149 15.46 16.95 9.73
N GLU A 150 14.77 17.27 10.83
CA GLU A 150 14.60 18.64 11.31
C GLU A 150 15.01 18.69 12.77
N ALA A 151 15.98 19.56 13.11
CA ALA A 151 16.54 19.54 14.46
C ALA A 151 17.29 20.82 14.84
N ASN A 152 17.48 20.94 16.16
CA ASN A 152 18.59 21.68 16.74
C ASN A 152 19.26 20.81 17.82
N SER A 153 20.08 21.38 18.69
CA SER A 153 20.78 20.61 19.73
C SER A 153 19.89 20.11 20.88
N LEU A 154 18.61 20.45 20.95
CA LEU A 154 17.72 20.06 22.06
C LEU A 154 16.66 19.03 21.66
N THR A 155 16.27 19.00 20.39
CA THR A 155 15.12 18.26 19.87
C THR A 155 15.34 17.90 18.41
N ASN A 156 14.74 16.81 17.93
CA ASN A 156 14.72 16.43 16.52
C ASN A 156 13.41 15.72 16.15
N VAL A 157 13.03 15.82 14.88
CA VAL A 157 11.93 15.08 14.26
C VAL A 157 12.32 14.61 12.87
N TYR A 158 11.61 13.60 12.36
CA TYR A 158 11.55 13.26 10.95
C TYR A 158 10.11 12.89 10.56
N THR A 159 9.71 13.25 9.35
CA THR A 159 8.32 13.46 8.95
C THR A 159 8.06 13.11 7.49
N THR A 160 6.81 12.76 7.17
CA THR A 160 6.35 12.51 5.79
C THR A 160 5.12 13.35 5.47
N HIS A 161 5.13 13.99 4.32
CA HIS A 161 4.01 14.74 3.75
C HIS A 161 3.69 14.17 2.36
N PRO A 162 2.92 13.07 2.28
CA PRO A 162 2.57 12.42 1.02
C PRO A 162 1.61 13.29 0.18
N CYS A 163 1.69 13.18 -1.14
CA CYS A 163 0.82 13.89 -2.07
C CYS A 163 0.18 12.95 -3.11
N LEU A 164 -1.15 13.04 -3.21
CA LEU A 164 -1.96 12.23 -4.11
C LEU A 164 -2.92 13.14 -4.90
N ASN A 165 -2.94 12.99 -6.22
CA ASN A 165 -3.81 13.76 -7.13
C ASN A 165 -3.71 15.29 -6.96
N GLY A 166 -2.52 15.81 -6.67
CA GLY A 166 -2.26 17.24 -6.47
C GLY A 166 -2.68 17.80 -5.11
N GLN A 167 -3.18 16.96 -4.20
CA GLN A 167 -3.40 17.30 -2.79
C GLN A 167 -2.29 16.66 -1.95
N CYS A 168 -1.61 17.45 -1.13
CA CYS A 168 -0.67 16.98 -0.12
C CYS A 168 -1.35 16.86 1.24
N ASP A 169 -0.86 16.01 2.14
CA ASP A 169 -1.23 16.07 3.56
C ASP A 169 -0.26 17.03 4.28
N PRO A 170 -0.65 18.28 4.58
CA PRO A 170 0.22 19.23 5.29
C PRO A 170 0.31 18.92 6.78
N TYR A 171 -0.51 18.01 7.30
CA TYR A 171 -0.55 17.64 8.70
C TYR A 171 0.27 16.35 8.89
N VAL A 172 1.43 16.50 9.51
CA VAL A 172 2.49 15.48 9.41
C VAL A 172 2.18 14.17 10.15
N CYS A 173 2.57 13.04 9.56
CA CYS A 173 2.98 11.88 10.36
C CYS A 173 4.49 12.00 10.67
N GLY A 174 4.87 11.89 11.94
CA GLY A 174 6.21 12.28 12.38
C GLY A 174 6.68 11.66 13.70
N PHE A 175 7.98 11.40 13.79
CA PHE A 175 8.62 10.73 14.91
C PHE A 175 9.60 11.66 15.64
N ASN A 176 9.21 12.13 16.82
CA ASN A 176 10.03 12.88 17.77
C ASN A 176 10.02 12.13 19.12
N THR A 177 11.18 11.78 19.67
CA THR A 177 11.29 10.95 20.89
C THR A 177 10.88 11.70 22.15
N TYR A 178 11.20 12.99 22.25
CA TYR A 178 10.81 13.86 23.35
C TYR A 178 9.29 13.99 23.42
N ALA A 179 8.64 14.16 22.26
CA ALA A 179 7.18 14.22 22.10
C ALA A 179 6.45 12.91 22.45
N ARG A 180 7.15 11.77 22.43
CA ARG A 180 6.64 10.47 22.90
C ARG A 180 7.02 10.16 24.36
N GLY A 181 7.69 11.08 25.04
CA GLY A 181 7.98 11.03 26.47
C GLY A 181 9.41 10.59 26.84
N ASP A 182 10.25 10.17 25.89
CA ASP A 182 11.66 9.94 26.18
C ASP A 182 12.44 11.26 26.08
N LYS A 183 12.40 11.99 27.21
CA LYS A 183 13.07 13.27 27.41
C LYS A 183 14.59 13.13 27.64
N CYS A 184 15.16 11.92 27.57
CA CYS A 184 16.58 11.64 27.78
C CYS A 184 17.25 10.97 26.56
N PHE A 185 16.51 10.69 25.49
CA PHE A 185 17.09 10.07 24.29
C PHE A 185 18.07 11.00 23.55
N TYR A 186 17.70 12.25 23.33
CA TYR A 186 18.45 13.21 22.51
C TYR A 186 18.50 14.57 23.22
N GLY A 187 19.67 15.19 23.24
CA GLY A 187 19.86 16.52 23.84
C GLY A 187 21.31 16.84 24.16
N ARG A 188 21.55 17.96 24.84
CA ARG A 188 22.90 18.49 25.09
C ARG A 188 23.60 17.83 26.28
N GLY A 189 24.68 17.11 26.02
CA GLY A 189 25.63 16.61 27.01
C GLY A 189 25.53 15.11 27.29
N PRO A 190 26.49 14.53 28.03
CA PRO A 190 26.66 13.08 28.20
C PRO A 190 25.59 12.40 29.09
N GLY A 191 24.53 13.12 29.48
CA GLY A 191 23.35 12.56 30.13
C GLY A 191 22.29 12.04 29.15
N TYR A 192 22.40 12.38 27.86
CA TYR A 192 21.52 11.93 26.79
C TYR A 192 22.10 10.70 26.07
N GLN A 193 21.25 9.87 25.46
CA GLN A 193 21.72 8.70 24.69
C GLN A 193 22.43 9.12 23.39
N VAL A 194 21.94 10.18 22.75
CA VAL A 194 22.59 10.92 21.65
C VAL A 194 22.95 12.31 22.18
N ASP A 195 24.25 12.57 22.37
CA ASP A 195 24.78 13.83 22.86
C ASP A 195 25.00 14.82 21.70
N SER A 196 24.15 15.84 21.62
CA SER A 196 24.20 16.88 20.58
C SER A 196 25.30 17.93 20.76
N THR A 197 26.09 17.86 21.84
CA THR A 197 27.33 18.65 22.01
C THR A 197 28.54 18.04 21.31
N GLN A 198 28.35 16.88 20.66
CA GLN A 198 29.31 16.20 19.81
C GLN A 198 28.66 15.87 18.45
N ARG A 199 29.47 15.52 17.45
CA ARG A 199 28.93 14.99 16.18
C ARG A 199 28.37 13.58 16.35
N PHE A 200 27.47 13.21 15.45
CA PHE A 200 26.93 11.85 15.33
C PHE A 200 26.49 11.58 13.89
N THR A 201 26.45 10.29 13.53
CA THR A 201 25.84 9.83 12.28
C THR A 201 24.37 9.56 12.51
N VAL A 202 23.52 10.06 11.62
CA VAL A 202 22.11 9.71 11.50
C VAL A 202 21.99 8.66 10.39
N VAL A 203 21.25 7.57 10.63
CA VAL A 203 21.02 6.51 9.62
C VAL A 203 19.54 6.18 9.52
N THR A 204 19.03 6.06 8.28
CA THR A 204 17.64 5.66 8.02
C THR A 204 17.56 4.58 6.95
N ARG A 205 16.74 3.55 7.18
CA ARG A 205 16.41 2.50 6.20
C ARG A 205 14.97 2.68 5.72
N PHE A 206 14.79 2.66 4.41
CA PHE A 206 13.49 2.76 3.75
C PHE A 206 13.02 1.36 3.37
N VAL A 207 12.51 0.61 4.35
CA VAL A 207 12.14 -0.80 4.17
C VAL A 207 10.88 -0.87 3.33
N THR A 208 10.88 -1.65 2.25
CA THR A 208 9.70 -1.85 1.39
C THR A 208 8.93 -3.12 1.76
N VAL A 209 7.67 -3.21 1.32
CA VAL A 209 6.75 -4.32 1.62
C VAL A 209 7.24 -5.67 1.05
N ASP A 210 7.93 -5.66 -0.09
CA ASP A 210 8.48 -6.85 -0.76
C ASP A 210 10.01 -6.98 -0.69
N GLY A 211 10.71 -6.01 -0.07
CA GLY A 211 12.18 -6.02 0.00
C GLY A 211 12.88 -5.69 -1.32
N THR A 212 12.17 -5.07 -2.28
CA THR A 212 12.73 -4.60 -3.54
C THR A 212 12.71 -3.07 -3.64
N ASP A 213 13.60 -2.52 -4.46
CA ASP A 213 13.67 -1.11 -4.85
C ASP A 213 12.39 -0.57 -5.50
N ASN A 214 11.46 -1.45 -5.86
CA ASN A 214 10.20 -1.14 -6.55
C ASN A 214 8.96 -1.52 -5.72
N GLY A 215 9.13 -1.96 -4.47
CA GLY A 215 8.05 -2.16 -3.51
C GLY A 215 7.62 -0.85 -2.85
N ASP A 216 6.37 -0.76 -2.40
CA ASP A 216 5.97 0.40 -1.59
C ASP A 216 6.68 0.39 -0.24
N LEU A 217 6.95 1.58 0.30
CA LEU A 217 7.48 1.80 1.63
C LEU A 217 6.57 1.11 2.66
N LYS A 218 7.17 0.35 3.56
CA LYS A 218 6.53 -0.29 4.70
C LYS A 218 6.76 0.54 5.97
N GLU A 219 8.00 0.98 6.15
CA GLU A 219 8.46 1.69 7.34
C GLU A 219 9.80 2.39 7.09
N MET A 220 10.04 3.47 7.85
CA MET A 220 11.35 4.12 7.96
C MET A 220 11.96 3.84 9.34
N GLN A 221 13.03 3.03 9.34
CA GLN A 221 13.75 2.66 10.55
C GLN A 221 14.92 3.61 10.77
N ARG A 222 14.93 4.32 11.89
CA ARG A 222 15.99 5.26 12.30
C ARG A 222 16.92 4.61 13.32
N PHE A 223 18.21 4.90 13.23
CA PHE A 223 19.16 4.72 14.33
C PHE A 223 20.30 5.74 14.20
N TYR A 224 21.10 5.87 15.25
CA TYR A 224 22.22 6.80 15.32
C TYR A 224 23.53 6.04 15.55
N ILE A 225 24.66 6.65 15.17
CA ILE A 225 25.99 6.16 15.53
C ILE A 225 26.77 7.32 16.16
N GLN A 226 27.22 7.14 17.40
CA GLN A 226 28.04 8.12 18.10
C GLN A 226 29.12 7.41 18.92
N ASN A 227 30.35 7.93 18.91
CA ASN A 227 31.49 7.37 19.65
C ASN A 227 31.68 5.85 19.44
N GLY A 228 31.48 5.40 18.19
CA GLY A 228 31.60 3.99 17.77
C GLY A 228 30.44 3.07 18.21
N ARG A 229 29.38 3.61 18.82
CA ARG A 229 28.21 2.85 19.31
C ARG A 229 26.98 3.11 18.46
N THR A 230 26.26 2.06 18.11
CA THR A 230 24.91 2.17 17.51
C THR A 230 23.88 2.40 18.60
N ILE A 231 23.07 3.45 18.45
CA ILE A 231 22.00 3.85 19.37
C ILE A 231 20.67 3.66 18.62
N GLN A 232 19.85 2.73 19.09
CA GLN A 232 18.58 2.35 18.45
C GLN A 232 17.46 3.34 18.80
N GLN A 233 16.51 3.55 17.88
CA GLN A 233 15.31 4.35 18.16
C GLN A 233 14.46 3.71 19.28
N PRO A 234 13.94 4.47 20.26
CA PRO A 234 13.10 3.91 21.32
C PRO A 234 11.76 3.37 20.79
N THR A 235 11.20 2.40 21.50
CA THR A 235 9.92 1.77 21.12
C THR A 235 8.75 2.37 21.90
N PHE A 236 7.76 2.91 21.20
CA PHE A 236 6.54 3.49 21.79
C PHE A 236 5.31 2.78 21.20
N ASN A 237 4.38 2.31 22.05
CA ASN A 237 3.20 1.51 21.65
C ASN A 237 3.51 0.29 20.75
N GLY A 238 4.72 -0.28 20.83
CA GLY A 238 5.19 -1.38 19.99
C GLY A 238 5.89 -0.98 18.69
N PHE A 239 6.02 0.32 18.40
CA PHE A 239 6.65 0.87 17.19
C PHE A 239 7.97 1.58 17.50
N ASN A 240 9.01 1.31 16.72
CA ASN A 240 10.32 2.00 16.76
C ASN A 240 10.71 2.62 15.40
N SER A 241 9.74 2.71 14.48
CA SER A 241 9.89 3.15 13.09
C SER A 241 8.70 4.03 12.69
N LEU A 242 8.87 4.93 11.71
CA LEU A 242 7.74 5.68 11.14
C LEU A 242 7.04 4.82 10.08
N SER A 243 5.73 4.62 10.22
CA SER A 243 4.90 3.75 9.36
C SER A 243 3.43 4.08 9.57
N ASP A 244 2.55 3.68 8.64
CA ASP A 244 1.09 3.88 8.80
C ASP A 244 0.57 3.33 10.13
N GLY A 245 1.12 2.20 10.60
CA GLY A 245 0.77 1.60 11.89
C GLY A 245 1.10 2.53 13.05
N TYR A 246 2.26 3.18 13.04
CA TYR A 246 2.65 4.21 14.01
C TYR A 246 1.73 5.43 13.92
N CYS A 247 1.49 5.97 12.72
CA CYS A 247 0.66 7.17 12.52
C CYS A 247 -0.74 6.96 13.13
N ASN A 248 -1.39 5.85 12.76
CA ASN A 248 -2.71 5.46 13.27
C ASN A 248 -2.69 5.20 14.79
N ALA A 249 -1.68 4.51 15.32
CA ALA A 249 -1.58 4.20 16.75
C ALA A 249 -1.36 5.43 17.66
N PHE A 250 -0.88 6.54 17.10
CA PHE A 250 -0.72 7.83 17.80
C PHE A 250 -1.76 8.88 17.39
N GLY A 251 -2.74 8.53 16.56
CA GLY A 251 -3.77 9.46 16.07
C GLY A 251 -3.20 10.62 15.24
N GLN A 252 -2.03 10.43 14.61
CA GLN A 252 -1.50 11.37 13.64
C GLN A 252 -2.29 11.28 12.33
N PRO A 253 -2.38 12.38 11.57
CA PRO A 253 -2.84 12.34 10.19
C PRO A 253 -1.96 11.39 9.37
N ASN A 254 -2.56 10.78 8.36
CA ASN A 254 -1.94 9.82 7.47
C ASN A 254 -2.77 9.73 6.17
N GLY A 255 -3.17 10.90 5.64
CA GLY A 255 -3.94 11.03 4.41
C GLY A 255 -3.10 10.75 3.17
N GLN A 256 -3.70 10.94 1.99
CA GLN A 256 -2.99 11.01 0.71
C GLN A 256 -2.16 9.72 0.40
N GLY A 257 -2.59 8.58 0.94
CA GLY A 257 -1.90 7.29 0.83
C GLY A 257 -0.88 6.99 1.95
N GLY A 258 -0.65 7.92 2.87
CA GLY A 258 0.14 7.72 4.08
C GLY A 258 1.64 7.54 3.87
N VAL A 259 2.30 7.05 4.92
CA VAL A 259 3.72 6.65 4.87
C VAL A 259 3.93 5.51 3.87
N SER A 260 2.96 4.60 3.67
CA SER A 260 3.13 3.55 2.66
C SER A 260 2.94 4.04 1.24
N TYR A 261 1.70 4.10 0.74
CA TYR A 261 1.42 4.33 -0.67
C TYR A 261 1.82 5.73 -1.13
N GLY A 262 1.45 6.74 -0.35
CA GLY A 262 1.62 8.15 -0.70
C GLY A 262 3.09 8.51 -0.85
N MET A 263 3.84 8.36 0.25
CA MET A 263 5.28 8.67 0.28
C MET A 263 6.08 7.84 -0.75
N SER A 264 5.63 6.62 -1.05
CA SER A 264 6.22 5.82 -2.13
C SER A 264 6.15 6.51 -3.49
N GLN A 265 5.11 7.28 -3.80
CA GLN A 265 5.01 7.93 -5.12
C GLN A 265 6.11 8.96 -5.32
N GLY A 266 6.42 9.76 -4.29
CA GLY A 266 7.62 10.62 -4.28
C GLY A 266 8.91 9.83 -4.42
N MET A 267 9.13 8.82 -3.56
CA MET A 267 10.38 8.04 -3.56
C MET A 267 10.59 7.20 -4.85
N ARG A 268 9.52 6.79 -5.54
CA ARG A 268 9.52 6.06 -6.83
C ARG A 268 9.96 6.95 -7.99
N ARG A 269 9.40 8.15 -8.09
CA ARG A 269 9.79 9.15 -9.11
C ARG A 269 11.22 9.65 -8.92
N GLY A 270 11.74 9.49 -7.70
CA GLY A 270 13.00 10.04 -7.25
C GLY A 270 12.79 11.43 -6.67
N MET A 271 13.56 11.77 -5.65
CA MET A 271 13.43 13.04 -4.92
C MET A 271 14.77 13.77 -4.89
N VAL A 272 14.74 15.10 -4.93
CA VAL A 272 15.96 15.92 -4.80
C VAL A 272 16.26 16.16 -3.33
N LEU A 273 17.53 16.02 -2.97
CA LEU A 273 18.02 16.36 -1.64
C LEU A 273 18.09 17.89 -1.47
N SER A 274 17.29 18.39 -0.52
CA SER A 274 17.31 19.75 0.00
C SER A 274 18.05 19.79 1.35
N MET A 275 18.90 20.81 1.53
CA MET A 275 19.60 21.09 2.77
C MET A 275 19.39 22.57 3.11
N SER A 276 18.84 22.86 4.29
CA SER A 276 18.54 24.22 4.71
C SER A 276 18.87 24.47 6.19
N MET A 277 18.95 25.75 6.54
CA MET A 277 18.85 26.19 7.93
C MET A 277 18.09 27.51 7.96
N TRP A 278 17.19 27.67 8.92
CA TRP A 278 16.29 28.82 9.03
C TRP A 278 15.83 29.04 10.47
N GLY A 279 15.35 30.25 10.74
CA GLY A 279 14.85 30.67 12.06
C GLY A 279 15.54 31.93 12.60
N SER A 280 15.27 32.22 13.87
CA SER A 280 15.74 33.40 14.59
C SER A 280 16.34 33.01 15.94
N PRO A 281 17.67 33.09 16.14
CA PRO A 281 18.29 32.79 17.42
C PRO A 281 17.96 33.84 18.50
N SER A 282 17.36 34.97 18.08
CA SER A 282 16.81 36.03 18.93
C SER A 282 15.34 35.84 19.29
N ASP A 283 14.63 34.89 18.67
CA ASP A 283 13.20 34.65 18.88
C ASP A 283 12.88 33.15 18.95
N GLY A 284 12.98 32.61 20.17
CA GLY A 284 12.63 31.22 20.47
C GLY A 284 11.15 30.87 20.29
N SER A 285 10.29 31.80 19.86
CA SER A 285 8.91 31.48 19.47
C SER A 285 8.77 31.02 18.02
N GLN A 286 9.72 31.32 17.13
CA GLN A 286 9.62 30.92 15.71
C GLN A 286 9.67 29.40 15.53
N MET A 287 10.50 28.71 16.31
CA MET A 287 10.58 27.25 16.32
C MET A 287 9.74 26.62 17.45
N ALA A 288 8.70 27.31 17.93
CA ALA A 288 7.85 26.82 19.02
C ALA A 288 7.20 25.46 18.77
N TRP A 289 7.05 25.05 17.50
CA TRP A 289 6.58 23.72 17.11
C TRP A 289 7.63 22.61 17.39
N LEU A 290 8.90 22.93 17.21
CA LEU A 290 10.05 22.04 17.39
C LEU A 290 10.54 22.03 18.85
N ASP A 291 10.64 23.23 19.46
CA ASP A 291 11.31 23.51 20.75
C ASP A 291 10.45 23.31 22.02
N ASN A 292 9.12 23.46 21.95
CA ASN A 292 8.26 23.42 23.15
C ASN A 292 7.64 22.04 23.43
N GLU A 293 7.24 21.82 24.69
CA GLU A 293 6.45 20.64 25.10
C GLU A 293 5.16 20.55 24.24
N PRO A 294 4.93 19.45 23.50
CA PRO A 294 3.99 19.47 22.38
C PRO A 294 2.53 19.34 22.82
N ASN A 295 1.79 20.46 22.74
CA ASN A 295 0.32 20.49 22.71
C ASN A 295 -0.25 20.70 21.29
N VAL A 296 0.60 20.82 20.26
CA VAL A 296 0.19 21.34 18.93
C VAL A 296 0.29 20.30 17.78
N PHE A 297 1.18 19.29 17.88
CA PHE A 297 1.29 18.21 16.87
C PHE A 297 0.21 17.11 16.96
N ILE A 298 -0.83 17.30 17.78
CA ILE A 298 -1.84 16.27 18.08
C ILE A 298 -3.26 16.81 17.87
N GLY A 299 -3.63 16.98 16.59
CA GLY A 299 -5.00 16.81 16.12
C GLY A 299 -6.08 17.74 16.66
N ARG A 300 -6.00 19.06 16.41
CA ARG A 300 -7.17 19.94 16.17
C ARG A 300 -6.81 21.36 15.70
N HIS A 301 -6.89 21.61 14.39
CA HIS A 301 -7.17 22.96 13.88
C HIS A 301 -8.67 23.26 14.02
N THR A 302 -9.12 23.58 15.23
CA THR A 302 -10.40 24.28 15.41
C THR A 302 -10.20 25.75 15.08
N PHE A 303 -10.77 26.21 13.96
CA PHE A 303 -10.84 27.61 13.53
C PHE A 303 -11.11 28.57 14.71
N LEU A 304 -10.12 29.37 15.13
CA LEU A 304 -10.30 30.42 16.13
C LEU A 304 -9.18 31.50 16.20
N THR A 305 -8.54 31.83 15.07
CA THR A 305 -7.48 32.87 15.00
C THR A 305 -7.60 33.81 13.80
N ASP A 306 -8.83 34.17 13.40
CA ASP A 306 -9.13 35.18 12.36
C ASP A 306 -9.79 36.47 12.91
N VAL A 307 -9.49 36.84 14.16
CA VAL A 307 -9.89 38.15 14.73
C VAL A 307 -8.80 38.72 15.67
N LEU A 308 -7.72 39.28 15.11
CA LEU A 308 -6.83 40.21 15.82
C LEU A 308 -6.42 41.41 14.94
N ALA A 309 -7.39 41.99 14.22
CA ALA A 309 -7.27 43.30 13.60
C ALA A 309 -8.59 44.06 13.67
N ILE A 310 -8.78 44.87 14.73
CA ILE A 310 -9.63 46.09 14.83
C ILE A 310 -9.62 46.58 16.30
N SER A 311 -9.94 47.88 16.50
CA SER A 311 -9.77 48.65 17.75
C SER A 311 -10.69 48.26 18.93
N PRO A 312 -10.27 48.55 20.19
CA PRO A 312 -10.98 48.13 21.39
C PRO A 312 -12.15 49.06 21.76
N GLU A 313 -13.35 48.82 21.23
CA GLU A 313 -14.57 49.50 21.68
C GLU A 313 -15.83 48.63 21.62
N SER A 314 -16.87 49.00 22.38
CA SER A 314 -18.18 48.34 22.52
C SER A 314 -18.21 46.92 23.15
N ARG A 315 -18.58 46.86 24.44
CA ARG A 315 -19.19 45.66 25.05
C ARG A 315 -20.71 45.81 25.01
N GLN A 316 -21.46 44.84 24.44
CA GLN A 316 -22.82 44.48 24.90
C GLN A 316 -23.29 43.15 24.30
N ALA A 317 -24.45 42.65 24.73
CA ALA A 317 -24.83 41.24 24.61
C ALA A 317 -26.17 41.01 23.89
N VAL A 318 -26.28 39.86 23.21
CA VAL A 318 -27.54 39.18 22.85
C VAL A 318 -27.42 37.68 23.18
N ARG A 319 -28.53 36.95 23.29
CA ARG A 319 -28.67 35.63 23.94
C ARG A 319 -29.28 34.56 23.02
N VAL A 320 -28.80 33.30 23.15
CA VAL A 320 -29.59 32.02 23.24
C VAL A 320 -30.35 31.58 21.95
N THR A 321 -30.55 30.30 21.58
CA THR A 321 -30.39 28.96 22.25
C THR A 321 -29.40 28.05 21.43
N TYR A 322 -29.51 26.74 21.10
CA TYR A 322 -30.46 25.62 21.38
C TYR A 322 -29.79 24.20 21.35
N PHE A 323 -29.51 23.62 22.54
CA PHE A 323 -29.17 22.18 22.77
C PHE A 323 -27.84 21.69 22.09
N VAL A 324 -27.15 20.61 22.49
CA VAL A 324 -27.54 19.26 22.97
C VAL A 324 -26.70 18.77 24.17
N ARG A 325 -27.22 17.74 24.85
CA ARG A 325 -26.77 17.06 26.08
C ARG A 325 -25.42 16.30 26.01
N ARG A 326 -24.83 16.12 27.21
CA ARG A 326 -24.06 14.95 27.72
C ARG A 326 -22.64 14.72 27.12
N ARG A 327 -21.66 14.21 27.89
CA ARG A 327 -21.49 14.06 29.36
C ARG A 327 -20.00 13.84 29.65
N MET A 328 -19.35 14.66 30.47
CA MET A 328 -18.03 14.32 31.02
C MET A 328 -18.19 13.60 32.37
N ILE A 329 -17.34 12.60 32.61
CA ILE A 329 -16.96 12.15 33.96
C ILE A 329 -15.44 11.93 33.94
N SER A 330 -14.71 12.91 34.46
CA SER A 330 -13.40 12.70 35.08
C SER A 330 -13.56 13.05 36.57
N LYS A 331 -12.79 12.41 37.45
CA LYS A 331 -12.96 12.48 38.92
C LYS A 331 -11.91 13.36 39.58
N ASN A 332 -12.22 13.70 40.84
CA ASN A 332 -11.37 14.38 41.83
C ASN A 332 -11.29 15.91 41.58
N ILE A 333 -11.14 16.78 42.58
CA ILE A 333 -10.35 16.66 43.82
C ILE A 333 -11.01 17.41 45.04
N PHE A 334 -10.74 16.89 46.26
CA PHE A 334 -10.77 17.52 47.61
C PHE A 334 -12.05 17.92 48.42
N ILE A 335 -11.95 17.63 49.75
CA ILE A 335 -12.31 18.46 50.95
C ILE A 335 -13.80 18.71 51.30
N ILE A 336 -14.29 18.68 52.58
CA ILE A 336 -13.85 18.07 53.86
C ILE A 336 -15.00 18.18 54.94
N ILE A 337 -14.97 17.39 56.04
CA ILE A 337 -15.73 17.54 57.34
C ILE A 337 -17.27 17.34 57.38
N GLY A 338 -17.77 16.76 58.51
CA GLY A 338 -19.13 16.93 59.06
C GLY A 338 -20.15 15.80 58.77
N ILE A 339 -20.27 14.70 59.54
CA ILE A 339 -20.89 14.55 60.90
C ILE A 339 -22.37 15.02 60.91
N LEU A 340 -23.39 14.16 61.07
CA LEU A 340 -23.91 13.63 62.36
C LEU A 340 -25.10 12.63 62.17
N PHE A 341 -25.50 11.92 63.23
CA PHE A 341 -26.71 11.07 63.43
C PHE A 341 -26.87 9.82 62.51
N ILE A 342 -26.77 8.58 62.98
CA ILE A 342 -27.41 7.78 64.06
C ILE A 342 -28.47 6.80 63.52
N THR A 343 -28.34 5.56 63.99
CA THR A 343 -29.05 4.33 63.61
C THR A 343 -30.52 4.28 64.02
N LEU A 344 -31.32 3.48 63.30
CA LEU A 344 -32.01 2.31 63.90
C LEU A 344 -32.56 1.31 62.86
N SER A 345 -32.43 0.02 63.17
CA SER A 345 -33.22 -1.13 62.70
C SER A 345 -33.57 -1.30 61.22
N MET A 346 -32.83 -2.17 60.53
CA MET A 346 -33.44 -3.27 59.76
C MET A 346 -32.74 -4.60 60.10
N LYS A 347 -33.49 -5.71 60.07
CA LYS A 347 -32.99 -7.06 60.40
C LYS A 347 -32.34 -7.72 59.18
N SER A 348 -31.51 -8.72 59.45
CA SER A 348 -30.97 -9.64 58.44
C SER A 348 -32.08 -10.37 57.67
N VAL A 349 -31.83 -10.58 56.38
CA VAL A 349 -32.44 -11.63 55.55
C VAL A 349 -31.30 -12.31 54.82
N ASP A 350 -31.28 -13.64 54.79
CA ASP A 350 -30.18 -14.42 54.23
C ASP A 350 -29.96 -14.15 52.74
N ALA A 351 -28.69 -13.97 52.37
CA ALA A 351 -28.25 -14.22 51.00
C ALA A 351 -28.18 -15.75 50.79
N GLN A 352 -29.32 -16.38 50.49
CA GLN A 352 -29.39 -17.82 50.20
C GLN A 352 -28.36 -18.21 49.13
N GLU A 353 -27.36 -19.00 49.53
CA GLU A 353 -26.26 -19.43 48.66
C GLU A 353 -26.67 -20.57 47.72
N TRP A 354 -26.04 -20.61 46.55
CA TRP A 354 -26.20 -21.68 45.56
C TRP A 354 -25.49 -22.96 46.02
N ARG A 355 -26.27 -24.02 46.24
CA ARG A 355 -25.79 -25.35 46.65
C ARG A 355 -25.30 -26.14 45.45
N ASP A 356 -24.32 -27.02 45.67
CA ASP A 356 -23.85 -27.94 44.64
C ASP A 356 -24.78 -29.16 44.50
N GLY A 357 -24.92 -29.63 43.26
CA GLY A 357 -25.57 -30.90 42.90
C GLY A 357 -24.73 -31.66 41.87
N ASP A 358 -25.07 -32.93 41.62
CA ASP A 358 -24.45 -33.78 40.60
C ASP A 358 -22.90 -33.83 40.66
N GLY A 359 -22.35 -33.83 41.88
CA GLY A 359 -20.89 -33.80 42.10
C GLY A 359 -20.24 -32.45 41.80
N GLY A 360 -20.97 -31.33 41.96
CA GLY A 360 -20.50 -29.98 41.63
C GLY A 360 -20.72 -29.59 40.18
N LYS A 361 -21.49 -30.38 39.41
CA LYS A 361 -21.82 -30.14 37.99
C LYS A 361 -23.05 -29.26 37.78
N VAL A 362 -23.86 -29.03 38.81
CA VAL A 362 -24.95 -28.04 38.82
C VAL A 362 -24.91 -27.21 40.10
N LYS A 363 -25.38 -25.96 40.01
CA LYS A 363 -25.84 -25.17 41.16
C LYS A 363 -27.35 -25.26 41.27
N TRP A 364 -27.88 -25.30 42.49
CA TRP A 364 -29.32 -25.29 42.76
C TRP A 364 -29.66 -24.57 44.07
N GLN A 365 -30.91 -24.15 44.23
CA GLN A 365 -31.42 -23.44 45.39
C GLN A 365 -32.93 -23.73 45.61
N TYR A 366 -33.39 -23.65 46.86
CA TYR A 366 -34.81 -23.67 47.22
C TYR A 366 -35.51 -22.32 46.96
N ASP A 367 -36.84 -22.37 46.93
CA ASP A 367 -37.79 -21.26 46.80
C ASP A 367 -37.58 -20.36 45.57
N CYS A 368 -37.13 -20.94 44.45
CA CYS A 368 -36.87 -20.21 43.21
C CYS A 368 -37.38 -20.92 41.94
N ASP A 369 -37.60 -20.13 40.89
CA ASP A 369 -38.03 -20.56 39.56
C ASP A 369 -37.42 -19.67 38.46
N PHE A 370 -37.38 -20.20 37.23
CA PHE A 370 -36.97 -19.51 36.01
C PHE A 370 -38.15 -19.55 35.01
N PRO A 371 -39.14 -18.63 35.08
CA PRO A 371 -40.43 -18.86 34.43
C PRO A 371 -40.37 -19.04 32.90
N GLY A 372 -40.97 -20.13 32.41
CA GLY A 372 -41.05 -20.49 31.00
C GLY A 372 -39.77 -21.14 30.45
N TYR A 373 -39.57 -21.06 29.14
CA TYR A 373 -38.44 -21.63 28.39
C TYR A 373 -38.30 -23.17 28.49
N ASP A 374 -39.36 -23.86 28.92
CA ASP A 374 -39.40 -25.31 29.09
C ASP A 374 -39.23 -26.05 27.76
N ILE A 375 -38.16 -26.86 27.67
CA ILE A 375 -37.88 -27.76 26.55
C ILE A 375 -38.18 -29.24 26.86
N LYS A 376 -38.28 -29.60 28.15
CA LYS A 376 -38.70 -30.93 28.61
C LYS A 376 -39.39 -30.83 29.98
N ARG A 377 -40.45 -31.61 30.19
CA ARG A 377 -41.07 -31.83 31.51
C ARG A 377 -41.08 -33.32 31.83
N GLU A 378 -40.71 -33.70 33.04
CA GLU A 378 -40.59 -35.10 33.45
C GLU A 378 -40.93 -35.29 34.93
N GLN A 379 -41.59 -36.38 35.28
CA GLN A 379 -41.99 -36.68 36.67
C GLN A 379 -40.87 -37.46 37.36
N ILE A 380 -40.02 -36.75 38.11
CA ILE A 380 -38.85 -37.29 38.81
C ILE A 380 -38.63 -36.54 40.15
N PRO A 381 -37.92 -37.13 41.12
CA PRO A 381 -37.48 -36.41 42.32
C PRO A 381 -36.62 -35.17 42.02
N ALA A 382 -36.63 -34.19 42.92
CA ALA A 382 -36.04 -32.87 42.71
C ALA A 382 -34.50 -32.93 42.54
N GLU A 383 -33.86 -33.80 43.31
CA GLU A 383 -32.43 -34.07 43.30
C GLU A 383 -31.91 -34.58 41.93
N ASN A 384 -32.77 -35.25 41.15
CA ASN A 384 -32.41 -35.78 39.84
C ASN A 384 -32.63 -34.76 38.70
N CYS A 385 -33.22 -33.60 38.99
CA CYS A 385 -33.55 -32.59 37.97
C CYS A 385 -32.30 -31.92 37.37
N GLY A 386 -31.21 -31.83 38.15
CA GLY A 386 -29.89 -31.40 37.66
C GLY A 386 -29.29 -32.39 36.66
N SER A 387 -29.15 -33.66 37.04
CA SER A 387 -28.76 -34.76 36.14
C SER A 387 -29.62 -34.83 34.87
N LEU A 388 -30.93 -34.60 34.95
CA LEU A 388 -31.78 -34.56 33.75
C LEU A 388 -31.45 -33.37 32.83
N CYS A 389 -31.18 -32.19 33.38
CA CYS A 389 -30.69 -31.04 32.60
C CYS A 389 -29.33 -31.32 31.95
N LEU A 390 -28.37 -31.88 32.70
CA LEU A 390 -27.03 -32.23 32.19
C LEU A 390 -27.10 -33.20 30.99
N ASN A 391 -28.10 -34.08 30.95
CA ASN A 391 -28.28 -35.04 29.85
C ASN A 391 -29.27 -34.58 28.76
N THR A 392 -29.78 -33.34 28.83
CA THR A 392 -30.71 -32.79 27.82
C THR A 392 -29.99 -31.75 26.96
N ASN A 393 -29.79 -32.07 25.68
CA ASN A 393 -29.08 -31.20 24.73
C ASN A 393 -29.71 -29.80 24.66
N GLY A 394 -28.93 -28.77 24.98
CA GLY A 394 -29.37 -27.38 25.00
C GLY A 394 -30.09 -26.94 26.27
N CYS A 395 -30.08 -27.72 27.36
CA CYS A 395 -30.45 -27.20 28.67
C CYS A 395 -29.49 -26.07 29.09
N SER A 396 -30.04 -25.00 29.68
CA SER A 396 -29.28 -23.97 30.39
C SER A 396 -29.71 -23.83 31.86
N HIS A 397 -30.96 -24.12 32.18
CA HIS A 397 -31.53 -24.00 33.53
C HIS A 397 -32.55 -25.11 33.79
N PHE A 398 -32.92 -25.34 35.04
CA PHE A 398 -34.01 -26.23 35.43
C PHE A 398 -34.81 -25.67 36.61
N SER A 399 -36.07 -26.11 36.72
CA SER A 399 -36.91 -25.93 37.91
C SER A 399 -37.62 -27.23 38.27
N HIS A 400 -37.90 -27.47 39.55
CA HIS A 400 -38.73 -28.57 40.03
C HIS A 400 -39.86 -28.04 40.90
N PHE A 401 -41.09 -28.49 40.61
CA PHE A 401 -42.30 -28.12 41.34
C PHE A 401 -43.32 -29.25 41.25
N GLU A 402 -43.99 -29.59 42.36
CA GLU A 402 -45.06 -30.62 42.43
C GLU A 402 -44.70 -31.93 41.68
N GLY A 403 -43.59 -32.55 42.10
CA GLY A 403 -43.08 -33.82 41.53
C GLY A 403 -42.54 -33.73 40.09
N SER A 404 -42.59 -32.57 39.46
CA SER A 404 -42.22 -32.37 38.06
C SER A 404 -40.91 -31.62 37.95
N CYS A 405 -39.92 -32.19 37.29
CA CYS A 405 -38.78 -31.45 36.75
C CYS A 405 -39.15 -30.78 35.42
N TYR A 406 -38.70 -29.55 35.23
CA TYR A 406 -38.92 -28.70 34.07
C TYR A 406 -37.58 -28.17 33.57
N VAL A 407 -37.07 -28.79 32.51
CA VAL A 407 -35.76 -28.52 31.87
C VAL A 407 -35.90 -27.37 30.88
N LYS A 408 -35.03 -26.37 30.94
CA LYS A 408 -35.22 -25.07 30.27
C LYS A 408 -34.04 -24.65 29.39
N LYS A 409 -34.36 -23.93 28.30
CA LYS A 409 -33.39 -23.27 27.41
C LYS A 409 -33.59 -21.74 27.44
N ALA A 410 -33.32 -21.15 28.59
CA ALA A 410 -33.36 -19.69 28.78
C ALA A 410 -32.02 -19.02 28.40
N PRO A 411 -32.03 -17.73 28.01
CA PRO A 411 -30.81 -16.96 27.75
C PRO A 411 -29.91 -16.80 28.98
N THR A 412 -28.61 -16.67 28.75
CA THR A 412 -27.61 -16.39 29.80
C THR A 412 -27.90 -15.05 30.47
N GLY A 413 -27.99 -15.03 31.80
CA GLY A 413 -28.34 -13.82 32.57
C GLY A 413 -29.83 -13.66 32.90
N MET A 414 -30.66 -14.68 32.67
CA MET A 414 -32.05 -14.68 33.15
C MET A 414 -32.14 -14.47 34.67
N ALA A 415 -33.00 -13.54 35.10
CA ALA A 415 -33.32 -13.35 36.50
C ALA A 415 -34.26 -14.45 37.03
N ARG A 416 -33.85 -15.13 38.12
CA ARG A 416 -34.72 -16.03 38.88
C ARG A 416 -35.84 -15.26 39.57
N GLN A 417 -37.00 -15.88 39.72
CA GLN A 417 -38.10 -15.36 40.55
C GLN A 417 -38.23 -16.20 41.83
N GLN A 418 -38.68 -15.58 42.92
CA GLN A 418 -38.93 -16.27 44.19
C GLN A 418 -40.28 -16.99 44.13
N LYS A 419 -40.29 -18.29 44.45
CA LYS A 419 -41.48 -19.16 44.35
C LYS A 419 -41.41 -20.25 45.41
N SER A 420 -42.17 -20.08 46.49
CA SER A 420 -42.21 -21.02 47.63
C SER A 420 -42.45 -22.45 47.18
N GLY A 421 -41.65 -23.40 47.68
CA GLY A 421 -41.79 -24.83 47.36
C GLY A 421 -41.30 -25.25 45.96
N CYS A 422 -40.67 -24.33 45.21
CA CYS A 422 -40.00 -24.63 43.94
C CYS A 422 -38.48 -24.71 44.15
N VAL A 423 -37.80 -25.64 43.47
CA VAL A 423 -36.33 -25.71 43.42
C VAL A 423 -35.88 -25.27 42.04
N CYS A 424 -34.85 -24.44 41.92
CA CYS A 424 -34.28 -24.08 40.62
C CYS A 424 -32.75 -24.24 40.58
N GLY A 425 -32.18 -24.37 39.38
CA GLY A 425 -30.75 -24.55 39.20
C GLY A 425 -30.27 -24.44 37.75
N PHE A 426 -28.96 -24.59 37.56
CA PHE A 426 -28.26 -24.50 36.28
C PHE A 426 -26.92 -25.26 36.31
N PRO A 427 -26.39 -25.76 35.17
CA PRO A 427 -25.07 -26.39 35.11
C PRO A 427 -23.92 -25.42 35.48
N THR A 428 -22.97 -25.87 36.30
CA THR A 428 -21.77 -25.10 36.69
C THR A 428 -20.73 -25.10 35.56
N SER A 429 -20.58 -26.24 34.89
CA SER A 429 -19.84 -26.41 33.65
C SER A 429 -20.82 -26.38 32.48
N SER A 430 -20.51 -25.63 31.43
CA SER A 430 -21.24 -25.69 30.17
C SER A 430 -21.19 -27.11 29.60
N VAL A 431 -22.33 -27.82 29.61
CA VAL A 431 -22.50 -29.06 28.82
C VAL A 431 -22.59 -28.65 27.36
N GLY A 432 -21.40 -28.42 26.78
CA GLY A 432 -21.20 -27.76 25.50
C GLY A 432 -20.03 -28.37 24.71
N THR A 433 -19.80 -29.67 24.91
CA THR A 433 -18.91 -30.57 24.15
C THR A 433 -17.44 -30.19 24.05
N GLU A 434 -16.53 -31.08 24.45
CA GLU A 434 -15.09 -30.98 24.15
C GLU A 434 -14.77 -31.19 22.65
N GLU A 435 -15.78 -31.49 21.84
CA GLU A 435 -15.66 -31.72 20.40
C GLU A 435 -15.44 -30.43 19.60
N TRP A 436 -14.32 -30.41 18.89
CA TRP A 436 -13.96 -29.38 17.94
C TRP A 436 -14.89 -29.39 16.71
N ARG A 437 -15.61 -28.28 16.52
CA ARG A 437 -16.57 -28.07 15.42
C ARG A 437 -15.83 -27.72 14.14
N ASP A 438 -16.33 -28.17 12.99
CA ASP A 438 -15.78 -27.78 11.69
C ASP A 438 -16.17 -26.35 11.32
N GLY A 439 -15.22 -25.65 10.69
CA GLY A 439 -15.42 -24.37 10.01
C GLY A 439 -14.77 -24.39 8.62
N ASP A 440 -15.12 -23.44 7.77
CA ASP A 440 -14.51 -23.21 6.45
C ASP A 440 -14.42 -24.46 5.54
N GLY A 441 -15.41 -25.37 5.66
CA GLY A 441 -15.44 -26.65 4.93
C GLY A 441 -14.51 -27.72 5.50
N GLY A 442 -14.25 -27.73 6.81
CA GLY A 442 -13.36 -28.68 7.50
C GLY A 442 -11.88 -28.28 7.49
N LYS A 443 -11.56 -27.09 6.96
CA LYS A 443 -10.19 -26.53 6.93
C LYS A 443 -9.77 -25.96 8.28
N VAL A 444 -10.73 -25.57 9.12
CA VAL A 444 -10.48 -25.21 10.51
C VAL A 444 -11.34 -26.04 11.46
N LYS A 445 -10.82 -26.20 12.67
CA LYS A 445 -11.59 -26.57 13.86
C LYS A 445 -11.79 -25.35 14.74
N TRP A 446 -12.96 -25.23 15.38
CA TRP A 446 -13.28 -24.16 16.33
C TRP A 446 -14.14 -24.62 17.51
N GLN A 447 -14.11 -23.87 18.61
CA GLN A 447 -14.96 -24.05 19.79
C GLN A 447 -15.20 -22.70 20.50
N SER A 448 -16.28 -22.58 21.29
CA SER A 448 -16.50 -21.44 22.19
C SER A 448 -15.80 -21.62 23.54
N ASP A 449 -15.72 -20.53 24.29
CA ASP A 449 -15.20 -20.42 25.65
C ASP A 449 -13.73 -20.87 25.80
N CYS A 450 -12.92 -20.62 24.77
CA CYS A 450 -11.53 -21.04 24.69
C CYS A 450 -10.62 -19.99 24.05
N ASP A 451 -9.31 -20.09 24.31
CA ASP A 451 -8.27 -19.20 23.78
C ASP A 451 -6.92 -19.93 23.65
N PHE A 452 -6.03 -19.39 22.83
CA PHE A 452 -4.62 -19.77 22.74
C PHE A 452 -3.78 -18.53 23.10
N PRO A 453 -3.48 -18.27 24.38
CA PRO A 453 -2.97 -16.96 24.80
C PRO A 453 -1.65 -16.55 24.13
N GLY A 454 -1.62 -15.35 23.57
CA GLY A 454 -0.46 -14.80 22.85
C GLY A 454 -0.37 -15.28 21.40
N TYR A 455 0.84 -15.23 20.84
CA TYR A 455 1.18 -15.60 19.46
C TYR A 455 0.45 -14.81 18.36
N ASP A 456 -0.22 -13.71 18.73
CA ASP A 456 -0.99 -12.83 17.84
C ASP A 456 -0.10 -12.15 16.79
N MET A 457 -0.38 -12.44 15.52
CA MET A 457 0.25 -11.83 14.34
C MET A 457 -0.56 -10.63 13.82
N LYS A 458 -1.90 -10.73 13.91
CA LYS A 458 -2.85 -9.78 13.31
C LYS A 458 -4.11 -9.72 14.16
N ARG A 459 -4.66 -8.52 14.35
CA ARG A 459 -5.96 -8.26 14.99
C ARG A 459 -6.84 -7.52 13.99
N GLU A 460 -8.07 -7.98 13.79
CA GLU A 460 -8.97 -7.45 12.75
C GLU A 460 -10.43 -7.47 13.21
N GLN A 461 -11.20 -6.43 12.88
CA GLN A 461 -12.59 -6.30 13.32
C GLN A 461 -13.53 -6.99 12.33
N ILE A 462 -13.86 -8.26 12.60
CA ILE A 462 -14.73 -9.09 11.76
C ILE A 462 -15.67 -9.95 12.61
N PRO A 463 -16.80 -10.44 12.07
CA PRO A 463 -17.63 -11.46 12.71
C PRO A 463 -16.86 -12.74 13.07
N ALA A 464 -17.31 -13.46 14.10
CA ALA A 464 -16.61 -14.62 14.64
C ALA A 464 -16.48 -15.77 13.64
N GLU A 465 -17.55 -15.98 12.86
CA GLU A 465 -17.66 -16.97 11.78
C GLU A 465 -16.61 -16.78 10.68
N ASN A 466 -16.11 -15.56 10.47
CA ASN A 466 -15.11 -15.25 9.45
C ASN A 466 -13.67 -15.39 9.94
N CYS A 467 -13.46 -15.62 11.25
CA CYS A 467 -12.12 -15.64 11.86
C CYS A 467 -11.27 -16.85 11.41
N GLY A 468 -11.91 -17.98 11.09
CA GLY A 468 -11.25 -19.13 10.47
C GLY A 468 -10.78 -18.86 9.04
N SER A 469 -11.66 -18.33 8.19
CA SER A 469 -11.32 -17.83 6.85
C SER A 469 -10.20 -16.78 6.86
N LEU A 470 -10.16 -15.88 7.84
CA LEU A 470 -9.05 -14.93 7.97
C LEU A 470 -7.73 -15.64 8.31
N CYS A 471 -7.73 -16.63 9.19
CA CYS A 471 -6.54 -17.44 9.48
C CYS A 471 -6.05 -18.21 8.24
N ILE A 472 -6.95 -18.89 7.52
CA ILE A 472 -6.63 -19.63 6.28
C ILE A 472 -5.88 -18.74 5.25
N ASN A 473 -6.28 -17.47 5.13
CA ASN A 473 -5.69 -16.55 4.16
C ASN A 473 -4.47 -15.76 4.68
N THR A 474 -4.12 -15.89 5.97
CA THR A 474 -2.98 -15.20 6.59
C THR A 474 -1.76 -16.12 6.61
N ASN A 475 -0.72 -15.77 5.85
CA ASN A 475 0.51 -16.54 5.78
C ASN A 475 1.16 -16.69 7.18
N GLY A 476 1.48 -17.93 7.56
CA GLY A 476 2.01 -18.26 8.88
C GLY A 476 0.97 -18.42 10.00
N CYS A 477 -0.33 -18.26 9.73
CA CYS A 477 -1.35 -18.61 10.71
C CYS A 477 -1.37 -20.13 10.96
N SER A 478 -1.55 -20.51 12.22
CA SER A 478 -1.89 -21.88 12.63
C SER A 478 -3.16 -21.92 13.50
N HIS A 479 -3.44 -20.84 14.25
CA HIS A 479 -4.52 -20.75 15.24
C HIS A 479 -5.20 -19.37 15.21
N PHE A 480 -6.39 -19.27 15.79
CA PHE A 480 -7.09 -17.99 15.96
C PHE A 480 -7.92 -17.95 17.24
N SER A 481 -8.24 -16.73 17.69
CA SER A 481 -9.24 -16.45 18.73
C SER A 481 -10.11 -15.27 18.30
N HIS A 482 -11.37 -15.23 18.70
CA HIS A 482 -12.27 -14.10 18.49
C HIS A 482 -12.87 -13.65 19.83
N PHE A 483 -12.83 -12.35 20.08
CA PHE A 483 -13.36 -11.73 21.30
C PHE A 483 -13.76 -10.28 21.04
N ASP A 484 -14.89 -9.86 21.60
CA ASP A 484 -15.38 -8.47 21.58
C ASP A 484 -15.47 -7.85 20.16
N GLY A 485 -15.83 -8.66 19.16
CA GLY A 485 -15.93 -8.25 17.76
C GLY A 485 -14.61 -8.25 16.97
N PHE A 486 -13.51 -8.69 17.56
CA PHE A 486 -12.19 -8.78 16.91
C PHE A 486 -11.72 -10.22 16.79
N CYS A 487 -11.24 -10.59 15.60
CA CYS A 487 -10.44 -11.78 15.35
C CYS A 487 -8.96 -11.49 15.63
N TYR A 488 -8.28 -12.46 16.22
CA TYR A 488 -6.89 -12.44 16.66
C TYR A 488 -6.18 -13.67 16.06
N VAL A 489 -5.46 -13.45 14.97
CA VAL A 489 -4.83 -14.46 14.11
C VAL A 489 -3.44 -14.79 14.63
N LYS A 490 -3.08 -16.07 14.78
CA LYS A 490 -1.91 -16.50 15.56
C LYS A 490 -1.00 -17.49 14.82
N ASN A 491 0.32 -17.35 15.04
CA ASN A 491 1.32 -18.38 14.75
C ASN A 491 1.68 -19.11 16.05
N THR A 492 0.74 -19.90 16.55
CA THR A 492 0.91 -20.69 17.78
C THR A 492 1.68 -21.98 17.46
N PRO A 493 2.74 -22.35 18.22
CA PRO A 493 3.46 -23.60 18.05
C PRO A 493 2.58 -24.84 18.22
N SER A 494 2.88 -25.90 17.47
CA SER A 494 2.17 -27.18 17.59
C SER A 494 2.32 -27.76 19.00
N GLY A 495 1.24 -28.30 19.56
CA GLY A 495 1.18 -28.80 20.94
C GLY A 495 0.97 -27.75 22.02
N THR A 496 0.80 -26.45 21.69
CA THR A 496 0.47 -25.42 22.68
C THR A 496 -0.89 -25.71 23.33
N PRO A 497 -0.99 -25.76 24.67
CA PRO A 497 -2.24 -26.06 25.34
C PRO A 497 -3.26 -24.92 25.20
N ARG A 498 -4.50 -25.28 24.89
CA ARG A 498 -5.66 -24.38 24.88
C ARG A 498 -6.07 -24.02 26.31
N VAL A 499 -6.41 -22.75 26.54
CA VAL A 499 -6.91 -22.25 27.83
C VAL A 499 -8.41 -22.01 27.74
N GLN A 500 -9.16 -22.34 28.80
CA GLN A 500 -10.59 -22.02 28.89
C GLN A 500 -10.77 -20.54 29.23
N LYS A 501 -11.58 -19.82 28.45
CA LYS A 501 -11.78 -18.37 28.58
C LYS A 501 -13.16 -17.97 28.07
N SER A 502 -14.07 -17.70 28.99
CA SER A 502 -15.50 -17.50 28.67
C SER A 502 -15.72 -16.33 27.71
N GLY A 503 -16.62 -16.52 26.73
CA GLY A 503 -16.94 -15.51 25.71
C GLY A 503 -15.92 -15.36 24.58
N VAL A 504 -14.82 -16.13 24.56
CA VAL A 504 -13.86 -16.18 23.45
C VAL A 504 -14.14 -17.41 22.58
N VAL A 505 -14.13 -17.25 21.25
CA VAL A 505 -14.19 -18.37 20.30
C VAL A 505 -12.79 -18.64 19.77
N CYS A 506 -12.24 -19.84 19.91
CA CYS A 506 -10.90 -20.17 19.38
C CYS A 506 -10.93 -21.31 18.38
N GLY A 507 -9.87 -21.40 17.57
CA GLY A 507 -9.73 -22.44 16.56
C GLY A 507 -8.32 -22.60 15.99
N TYR A 508 -8.15 -23.58 15.11
CA TYR A 508 -6.88 -23.96 14.50
C TYR A 508 -7.08 -24.64 13.13
N LEU A 509 -6.03 -24.62 12.30
CA LEU A 509 -6.05 -25.26 10.99
C LEU A 509 -5.93 -26.79 11.11
N THR A 510 -6.78 -27.54 10.42
CA THR A 510 -6.74 -29.02 10.47
C THR A 510 -5.44 -29.55 9.85
N SER A 511 -4.69 -30.33 10.63
CA SER A 511 -3.38 -30.89 10.23
C SER A 511 -3.55 -32.05 9.23
N GLY A 512 -3.96 -31.71 8.02
CA GLY A 512 -4.20 -32.59 6.88
C GLY A 512 -3.97 -31.89 5.54
N THR A 513 -4.02 -30.56 5.50
CA THR A 513 -3.36 -29.78 4.46
C THR A 513 -1.85 -29.89 4.60
N ALA A 514 -1.27 -30.87 3.90
CA ALA A 514 -0.01 -30.60 3.22
C ALA A 514 -0.13 -29.29 2.42
N VAL A 515 0.98 -28.58 2.20
CA VAL A 515 0.98 -27.37 1.37
C VAL A 515 0.78 -27.78 -0.09
N VAL A 516 -0.48 -28.06 -0.46
CA VAL A 516 -0.90 -28.14 -1.85
C VAL A 516 -0.66 -26.77 -2.44
N SER A 517 0.11 -26.71 -3.52
CA SER A 517 0.47 -25.50 -4.25
C SER A 517 -0.73 -24.91 -5.01
N THR A 518 -1.81 -24.53 -4.30
CA THR A 518 -3.00 -23.88 -4.85
C THR A 518 -2.80 -22.37 -4.99
N SER A 519 -1.59 -21.96 -5.37
CA SER A 519 -1.18 -20.57 -5.42
C SER A 519 -1.51 -19.97 -6.79
N ARG A 520 -2.40 -18.97 -6.81
CA ARG A 520 -2.60 -18.07 -7.96
C ARG A 520 -1.30 -17.27 -8.13
N GLN A 521 -0.38 -17.81 -8.95
CA GLN A 521 0.98 -17.29 -9.17
C GLN A 521 1.34 -17.48 -10.63
N MET A 522 1.97 -16.44 -11.20
CA MET A 522 2.58 -16.48 -12.51
C MET A 522 3.91 -15.75 -12.43
N ALA A 523 4.87 -16.41 -11.79
CA ALA A 523 6.18 -15.85 -11.48
C ALA A 523 6.88 -15.35 -12.74
N ILE A 524 7.45 -14.15 -12.62
CA ILE A 524 8.20 -13.48 -13.68
C ILE A 524 9.70 -13.63 -13.43
N ARG A 525 10.53 -13.24 -14.39
CA ARG A 525 11.99 -13.20 -14.24
C ARG A 525 12.51 -11.78 -14.36
N VAL A 526 13.22 -11.30 -13.33
CA VAL A 526 13.92 -10.01 -13.39
C VAL A 526 15.36 -10.27 -13.79
N CYS A 527 15.72 -9.83 -14.99
CA CYS A 527 17.02 -10.03 -15.61
C CYS A 527 17.96 -8.84 -15.33
N SER A 528 19.23 -9.14 -15.08
CA SER A 528 20.31 -8.15 -14.93
C SER A 528 21.32 -8.19 -16.08
N GLY A 529 21.32 -9.29 -16.84
CA GLY A 529 22.11 -9.49 -18.06
C GLY A 529 21.70 -10.81 -18.74
N PRO A 530 22.20 -11.10 -19.96
CA PRO A 530 21.85 -12.31 -20.70
C PRO A 530 22.00 -13.58 -19.85
N GLY A 531 20.93 -14.36 -19.73
CA GLY A 531 20.88 -15.59 -18.92
C GLY A 531 20.90 -15.40 -17.40
N ASN A 532 21.19 -14.19 -16.88
CA ASN A 532 21.21 -13.89 -15.44
C ASN A 532 19.89 -13.23 -15.02
N CYS A 533 18.88 -14.05 -14.73
CA CYS A 533 17.57 -13.59 -14.26
C CYS A 533 17.13 -14.30 -12.98
N GLN A 534 16.66 -13.52 -12.01
CA GLN A 534 16.10 -14.00 -10.75
C GLN A 534 14.59 -14.22 -10.88
N LEU A 535 14.05 -15.23 -10.18
CA LEU A 535 12.62 -15.54 -10.20
C LEU A 535 11.86 -14.70 -9.16
N GLU A 536 10.90 -13.90 -9.62
CA GLU A 536 10.03 -13.09 -8.76
C GLU A 536 8.63 -13.72 -8.69
N LYS A 537 8.18 -14.07 -7.48
CA LYS A 537 6.89 -14.76 -7.25
C LYS A 537 5.73 -13.78 -7.10
N THR A 538 5.18 -13.35 -8.22
CA THR A 538 3.95 -12.56 -8.29
C THR A 538 2.71 -13.36 -7.90
N GLY A 539 1.64 -12.67 -7.52
CA GLY A 539 0.28 -13.20 -7.51
C GLY A 539 -0.46 -12.91 -8.82
N VAL A 540 -1.62 -13.55 -8.99
CA VAL A 540 -2.58 -13.20 -10.05
C VAL A 540 -3.96 -12.95 -9.45
N VAL A 541 -4.60 -11.86 -9.88
CA VAL A 541 -5.97 -11.49 -9.50
C VAL A 541 -6.81 -11.22 -10.76
N ILE A 542 -8.09 -11.56 -10.72
CA ILE A 542 -9.08 -11.28 -11.77
C ILE A 542 -9.75 -9.93 -11.53
N ASP A 543 -10.12 -9.23 -12.59
CA ASP A 543 -10.90 -7.98 -12.53
C ASP A 543 -12.23 -8.16 -11.77
N TYR A 544 -12.53 -7.22 -10.86
CA TYR A 544 -13.69 -7.24 -9.97
C TYR A 544 -15.05 -7.41 -10.69
N ARG A 545 -15.14 -6.99 -11.97
CA ARG A 545 -16.37 -7.10 -12.78
C ARG A 545 -16.71 -8.56 -13.07
N TRP A 546 -15.70 -9.42 -13.22
CA TRP A 546 -15.89 -10.85 -13.45
C TRP A 546 -16.25 -11.63 -12.19
N THR A 547 -16.02 -11.07 -10.99
CA THR A 547 -16.47 -11.68 -9.72
C THR A 547 -17.92 -11.38 -9.37
N GLY A 548 -18.65 -10.66 -10.24
CA GLY A 548 -20.06 -10.29 -10.03
C GLY A 548 -20.26 -9.05 -9.15
N CYS A 549 -19.20 -8.31 -8.85
CA CYS A 549 -19.27 -7.08 -8.06
C CYS A 549 -19.73 -5.88 -8.91
N GLY A 550 -20.87 -5.28 -8.56
CA GLY A 550 -21.38 -4.07 -9.22
C GLY A 550 -20.65 -2.78 -8.84
N ASP A 551 -19.99 -2.73 -7.69
CA ASP A 551 -19.30 -1.55 -7.15
C ASP A 551 -17.91 -1.92 -6.60
N PRO A 552 -16.81 -1.32 -7.11
CA PRO A 552 -15.46 -1.57 -6.61
C PRO A 552 -15.20 -1.03 -5.19
N ARG A 553 -16.08 -0.21 -4.60
CA ARG A 553 -15.98 0.18 -3.17
C ARG A 553 -16.49 -0.87 -2.20
N ASN A 554 -17.22 -1.87 -2.70
CA ASN A 554 -17.88 -2.90 -1.89
C ASN A 554 -17.56 -4.33 -2.35
N CYS A 555 -16.52 -4.52 -3.19
CA CYS A 555 -16.13 -5.82 -3.70
C CYS A 555 -15.10 -6.53 -2.81
N TYR A 556 -15.54 -7.50 -2.01
CA TYR A 556 -14.66 -8.30 -1.14
C TYR A 556 -14.50 -9.77 -1.62
N THR A 557 -14.77 -10.04 -2.90
CA THR A 557 -14.75 -11.38 -3.48
C THR A 557 -13.33 -11.80 -3.87
N ASN A 558 -12.77 -12.80 -3.18
CA ASN A 558 -11.40 -13.28 -3.37
C ASN A 558 -11.40 -14.77 -3.79
N PRO A 559 -11.46 -15.11 -5.10
CA PRO A 559 -11.80 -16.47 -5.55
C PRO A 559 -10.65 -17.47 -5.44
N SER A 560 -10.94 -18.73 -5.09
CA SER A 560 -9.96 -19.82 -5.05
C SER A 560 -9.43 -20.20 -6.45
N GLN A 561 -8.24 -20.81 -6.54
CA GLN A 561 -7.70 -21.28 -7.83
C GLN A 561 -8.64 -22.25 -8.57
N SER A 562 -9.40 -23.08 -7.85
CA SER A 562 -10.46 -23.93 -8.41
C SER A 562 -11.55 -23.13 -9.10
N GLU A 563 -11.96 -21.98 -8.54
CA GLU A 563 -12.94 -21.09 -9.15
C GLU A 563 -12.40 -20.39 -10.40
N TYR A 564 -11.10 -20.09 -10.47
CA TYR A 564 -10.48 -19.51 -11.67
C TYR A 564 -10.71 -20.39 -12.91
N GLN A 565 -10.52 -21.71 -12.75
CA GLN A 565 -10.78 -22.67 -13.81
C GLN A 565 -12.29 -22.90 -14.04
N GLN A 566 -13.08 -22.99 -12.97
CA GLN A 566 -14.52 -23.34 -13.06
C GLN A 566 -15.41 -22.19 -13.56
N LYS A 567 -15.11 -20.94 -13.19
CA LYS A 567 -15.92 -19.75 -13.52
C LYS A 567 -15.41 -19.01 -14.75
N TRP A 568 -14.09 -18.99 -14.97
CA TRP A 568 -13.46 -18.14 -15.99
C TRP A 568 -12.52 -18.90 -16.95
N GLY A 569 -12.41 -20.23 -16.83
CA GLY A 569 -11.57 -21.05 -17.70
C GLY A 569 -10.06 -20.86 -17.50
N ILE A 570 -9.66 -20.08 -16.49
CA ILE A 570 -8.26 -19.68 -16.24
C ILE A 570 -7.50 -20.81 -15.54
N LYS A 571 -6.32 -21.16 -16.06
CA LYS A 571 -5.43 -22.19 -15.50
C LYS A 571 -4.04 -21.63 -15.25
N PHE A 572 -3.34 -22.21 -14.28
CA PHE A 572 -1.97 -21.85 -13.92
C PHE A 572 -1.09 -23.09 -14.03
N ASP A 573 -0.12 -23.07 -14.95
CA ASP A 573 0.72 -24.23 -15.27
C ASP A 573 2.12 -24.00 -14.68
N ASN A 574 2.50 -24.85 -13.70
CA ASN A 574 3.80 -24.83 -13.01
C ASN A 574 4.24 -23.45 -12.46
N GLY A 575 3.29 -22.57 -12.15
CA GLY A 575 3.53 -21.23 -11.59
C GLY A 575 4.32 -20.27 -12.50
N ASN A 576 4.56 -20.60 -13.77
CA ASN A 576 5.32 -19.80 -14.74
C ASN A 576 4.53 -19.51 -16.03
N GLN A 577 3.31 -20.05 -16.15
CA GLN A 577 2.40 -19.90 -17.28
C GLN A 577 0.97 -19.72 -16.75
N MET A 578 0.20 -18.87 -17.42
CA MET A 578 -1.24 -18.75 -17.25
C MET A 578 -1.93 -18.96 -18.60
N THR A 579 -3.00 -19.76 -18.59
CA THR A 579 -3.83 -20.05 -19.75
C THR A 579 -5.22 -19.44 -19.54
N LEU A 580 -5.66 -18.57 -20.45
CA LEU A 580 -6.97 -17.90 -20.44
C LEU A 580 -7.88 -18.59 -21.47
N GLY A 581 -9.05 -19.07 -21.04
CA GLY A 581 -10.08 -19.65 -21.92
C GLY A 581 -11.25 -18.69 -22.12
N ASN A 582 -11.94 -18.75 -23.27
CA ASN A 582 -13.13 -17.90 -23.48
C ASN A 582 -14.34 -18.41 -22.70
N TYR A 583 -14.48 -19.73 -22.57
CA TYR A 583 -15.56 -20.35 -21.82
C TYR A 583 -15.10 -20.76 -20.40
N PRO A 584 -15.97 -20.61 -19.38
CA PRO A 584 -17.42 -20.40 -19.50
C PRO A 584 -17.90 -18.93 -19.47
N SER A 585 -17.00 -17.93 -19.40
CA SER A 585 -17.36 -16.54 -19.05
C SER A 585 -17.46 -15.53 -20.21
N ASN A 586 -17.21 -15.95 -21.46
CA ASN A 586 -17.02 -15.09 -22.63
C ASN A 586 -15.81 -14.15 -22.49
N GLY A 587 -14.67 -14.73 -22.08
CA GLY A 587 -13.41 -14.03 -21.86
C GLY A 587 -13.20 -13.62 -20.40
N ALA A 588 -12.00 -13.13 -20.08
CA ALA A 588 -11.62 -12.68 -18.74
C ALA A 588 -10.43 -11.70 -18.81
N ARG A 589 -10.26 -10.87 -17.77
CA ARG A 589 -9.10 -9.98 -17.58
C ARG A 589 -8.49 -10.17 -16.20
N THR A 590 -7.16 -10.15 -16.14
CA THR A 590 -6.36 -10.43 -14.93
C THR A 590 -5.15 -9.51 -14.82
N TYR A 591 -4.67 -9.30 -13.60
CA TYR A 591 -3.51 -8.47 -13.27
C TYR A 591 -2.49 -9.25 -12.45
N LEU A 592 -1.21 -8.88 -12.54
CA LEU A 592 -0.18 -9.36 -11.61
C LEU A 592 -0.17 -8.54 -10.32
N THR A 593 -0.04 -9.20 -9.18
CA THR A 593 0.19 -8.59 -7.86
C THR A 593 1.59 -8.94 -7.34
N THR A 594 2.12 -8.20 -6.36
CA THR A 594 3.46 -8.48 -5.78
C THR A 594 3.52 -9.78 -4.96
N GLY A 595 2.39 -10.48 -4.80
CA GLY A 595 2.28 -11.82 -4.20
C GLY A 595 0.81 -12.28 -4.16
N SER A 596 0.55 -13.58 -4.00
CA SER A 596 -0.79 -14.20 -4.19
C SER A 596 -1.95 -13.61 -3.38
N ASN A 597 -1.67 -12.96 -2.24
CA ASN A 597 -2.62 -12.27 -1.38
C ASN A 597 -2.17 -10.80 -1.11
N SER A 598 -1.36 -10.22 -2.00
CA SER A 598 -0.89 -8.84 -1.87
C SER A 598 -1.96 -7.86 -2.32
N ASN A 599 -2.20 -6.81 -1.52
CA ASN A 599 -3.04 -5.67 -1.90
C ASN A 599 -2.28 -4.64 -2.76
N ARG A 600 -1.26 -5.08 -3.52
CA ARG A 600 -0.48 -4.27 -4.45
C ARG A 600 -0.32 -5.00 -5.77
N TYR A 601 -0.68 -4.34 -6.87
CA TYR A 601 -0.31 -4.76 -8.22
C TYR A 601 1.21 -4.69 -8.40
N ARG A 602 1.75 -5.59 -9.23
CA ARG A 602 3.14 -5.47 -9.68
C ARG A 602 3.20 -4.39 -10.75
N VAL A 603 3.61 -3.19 -10.34
CA VAL A 603 3.92 -2.07 -11.23
C VAL A 603 5.23 -2.35 -11.96
N PHE A 604 5.27 -2.11 -13.27
CA PHE A 604 6.44 -2.26 -14.13
C PHE A 604 6.92 -0.88 -14.61
N TYR A 605 8.23 -0.64 -14.50
CA TYR A 605 8.90 0.52 -15.07
C TYR A 605 9.61 0.07 -16.34
N LEU A 606 9.06 0.48 -17.49
CA LEU A 606 9.40 -0.09 -18.79
C LEU A 606 10.49 0.70 -19.53
N LEU A 607 10.74 1.96 -19.17
CA LEU A 607 11.70 2.81 -19.86
C LEU A 607 13.13 2.25 -19.76
N ASN A 608 13.83 2.22 -20.90
CA ASN A 608 15.16 1.62 -21.05
C ASN A 608 15.22 0.15 -20.58
N LYS A 609 14.13 -0.60 -20.80
CA LYS A 609 14.06 -2.04 -20.55
C LYS A 609 13.75 -2.82 -21.82
N GLU A 610 14.01 -4.11 -21.72
CA GLU A 610 13.50 -5.13 -22.61
C GLU A 610 12.52 -6.02 -21.82
N LEU A 611 11.40 -6.34 -22.46
CA LEU A 611 10.38 -7.25 -21.97
C LEU A 611 10.26 -8.41 -22.98
N SER A 612 10.37 -9.64 -22.49
CA SER A 612 10.12 -10.85 -23.28
C SER A 612 9.03 -11.71 -22.63
N PHE A 613 8.22 -12.39 -23.42
CA PHE A 613 7.33 -13.45 -22.93
C PHE A 613 7.06 -14.47 -24.04
N GLU A 614 6.79 -15.71 -23.65
CA GLU A 614 6.24 -16.73 -24.53
C GLU A 614 4.73 -16.58 -24.66
N VAL A 615 4.20 -16.77 -25.87
CA VAL A 615 2.76 -16.78 -26.12
C VAL A 615 2.34 -17.98 -26.97
N ASP A 616 1.19 -18.53 -26.63
CA ASP A 616 0.50 -19.59 -27.35
C ASP A 616 -0.89 -19.11 -27.75
N VAL A 617 -1.05 -18.74 -29.02
CA VAL A 617 -2.33 -18.33 -29.64
C VAL A 617 -2.88 -19.42 -30.57
N THR A 618 -2.39 -20.66 -30.48
CA THR A 618 -2.66 -21.72 -31.47
C THR A 618 -4.15 -22.04 -31.64
N ALA A 619 -4.93 -21.83 -30.59
CA ALA A 619 -6.39 -21.99 -30.54
C ALA A 619 -7.18 -20.67 -30.74
N CYS A 620 -6.53 -19.52 -30.79
CA CYS A 620 -7.18 -18.21 -30.95
C CYS A 620 -7.42 -17.92 -32.45
N GLY A 621 -8.68 -17.94 -32.90
CA GLY A 621 -9.08 -17.70 -34.30
C GLY A 621 -9.73 -16.32 -34.52
N CYS A 622 -10.35 -16.12 -35.70
CA CYS A 622 -11.07 -14.89 -36.02
C CYS A 622 -12.15 -14.54 -34.99
N GLY A 623 -12.36 -13.24 -34.76
CA GLY A 623 -13.37 -12.75 -33.79
C GLY A 623 -12.91 -12.82 -32.32
N MET A 624 -11.68 -13.24 -32.07
CA MET A 624 -11.05 -13.28 -30.76
C MET A 624 -9.82 -12.37 -30.70
N ASN A 625 -9.55 -11.82 -29.51
CA ASN A 625 -8.33 -11.11 -29.18
C ASN A 625 -7.72 -11.69 -27.88
N SER A 626 -6.43 -12.03 -27.94
CA SER A 626 -5.54 -12.43 -26.85
C SER A 626 -4.64 -11.25 -26.52
N ALA A 627 -4.94 -10.51 -25.44
CA ALA A 627 -4.25 -9.28 -25.11
C ALA A 627 -3.28 -9.42 -23.92
N LEU A 628 -2.08 -8.86 -24.07
CA LEU A 628 -1.12 -8.61 -22.99
C LEU A 628 -0.62 -7.16 -23.14
N TYR A 629 -0.93 -6.35 -22.13
CA TYR A 629 -0.85 -4.90 -22.23
C TYR A 629 -0.59 -4.26 -20.86
N PHE A 630 -0.18 -3.00 -20.86
CA PHE A 630 0.14 -2.22 -19.67
C PHE A 630 -0.78 -1.02 -19.54
N ILE A 631 -1.19 -0.72 -18.32
CA ILE A 631 -2.12 0.37 -18.00
C ILE A 631 -1.65 1.12 -16.75
N SER A 632 -1.74 2.45 -16.74
CA SER A 632 -1.37 3.28 -15.58
C SER A 632 -2.42 3.26 -14.46
N MET A 633 -2.80 2.05 -14.03
CA MET A 633 -3.57 1.81 -12.80
C MET A 633 -2.72 2.10 -11.56
N GLU A 634 -3.39 2.59 -10.51
CA GLU A 634 -2.79 2.76 -9.18
C GLU A 634 -2.44 1.42 -8.53
N SER A 635 -1.27 1.36 -7.87
CA SER A 635 -0.74 0.09 -7.34
C SER A 635 -1.64 -0.58 -6.31
N ASP A 636 -2.39 0.19 -5.52
CA ASP A 636 -3.33 -0.31 -4.52
C ASP A 636 -4.71 -0.67 -5.09
N GLY A 637 -4.93 -0.48 -6.40
CA GLY A 637 -6.22 -0.64 -7.05
C GLY A 637 -7.25 0.44 -6.75
N GLY A 638 -6.81 1.67 -6.47
CA GLY A 638 -7.62 2.85 -6.19
C GLY A 638 -8.17 2.89 -4.77
N GLN A 639 -7.48 2.24 -3.82
CA GLN A 639 -7.92 2.20 -2.43
C GLN A 639 -7.78 3.58 -1.76
N GLY A 640 -6.59 4.18 -1.83
CA GLY A 640 -6.30 5.49 -1.25
C GLY A 640 -6.95 6.65 -2.00
N SER A 641 -7.04 6.59 -3.33
CA SER A 641 -7.57 7.68 -4.16
C SER A 641 -9.10 7.70 -4.28
N SER A 642 -9.72 6.52 -4.37
CA SER A 642 -11.10 6.35 -4.86
C SER A 642 -12.01 5.61 -3.87
N GLY A 643 -11.45 5.10 -2.77
CA GLY A 643 -12.14 4.31 -1.76
C GLY A 643 -12.49 2.89 -2.24
N PHE A 644 -11.80 2.36 -3.24
CA PHE A 644 -12.01 0.99 -3.72
C PHE A 644 -11.45 -0.05 -2.72
N THR A 645 -11.93 -1.29 -2.78
CA THR A 645 -11.50 -2.35 -1.83
C THR A 645 -10.05 -2.80 -2.05
N GLY A 646 -9.52 -2.59 -3.26
CA GLY A 646 -8.09 -2.63 -3.56
C GLY A 646 -7.64 -3.80 -4.46
N ALA A 647 -6.36 -3.81 -4.79
CA ALA A 647 -5.75 -4.74 -5.74
C ALA A 647 -5.92 -6.24 -5.37
N THR A 648 -6.16 -6.58 -4.09
CA THR A 648 -6.54 -7.95 -3.67
C THR A 648 -7.82 -8.45 -4.35
N TYR A 649 -8.69 -7.53 -4.75
CA TYR A 649 -10.01 -7.77 -5.32
C TYR A 649 -10.14 -7.31 -6.78
N GLY A 650 -9.03 -6.96 -7.43
CA GLY A 650 -9.03 -6.62 -8.86
C GLY A 650 -9.68 -5.28 -9.21
N THR A 651 -9.69 -4.30 -8.29
CA THR A 651 -10.29 -2.97 -8.49
C THR A 651 -9.34 -1.97 -9.15
N GLY A 652 -9.88 -0.80 -9.53
CA GLY A 652 -9.09 0.33 -10.04
C GLY A 652 -8.77 0.30 -11.53
N TYR A 653 -9.37 -0.61 -12.30
CA TYR A 653 -9.11 -0.73 -13.74
C TYR A 653 -9.44 0.55 -14.52
N CYS A 654 -8.50 0.92 -15.38
CA CYS A 654 -8.55 2.04 -16.31
C CYS A 654 -7.88 1.64 -17.63
N ASP A 655 -8.24 2.32 -18.71
CA ASP A 655 -7.66 2.16 -20.06
C ASP A 655 -7.78 3.48 -20.84
N ALA A 656 -7.23 3.56 -22.05
CA ALA A 656 -7.29 4.77 -22.86
C ALA A 656 -8.58 4.91 -23.66
N GLN A 657 -9.42 3.87 -23.63
CA GLN A 657 -10.71 3.84 -24.32
C GLN A 657 -11.74 4.77 -23.65
N PRO A 658 -12.79 5.20 -24.37
CA PRO A 658 -13.79 6.11 -23.83
C PRO A 658 -14.45 5.55 -22.57
N ALA A 659 -14.41 6.33 -21.49
CA ALA A 659 -14.89 5.96 -20.18
C ALA A 659 -16.35 5.46 -20.20
N GLU A 660 -16.54 4.17 -19.92
CA GLU A 660 -17.83 3.67 -19.41
C GLU A 660 -18.21 4.41 -18.11
N PRO A 661 -19.51 4.57 -17.79
CA PRO A 661 -19.94 5.23 -16.55
C PRO A 661 -19.27 4.63 -15.30
N GLY A 662 -18.34 5.38 -14.71
CA GLY A 662 -17.59 4.99 -13.51
C GLY A 662 -16.22 4.33 -13.75
N ARG A 663 -15.76 4.16 -15.00
CA ARG A 663 -14.36 3.81 -15.31
C ARG A 663 -13.52 5.09 -15.52
N PRO A 664 -12.43 5.32 -14.78
CA PRO A 664 -11.46 6.37 -15.14
C PRO A 664 -10.63 5.93 -16.36
N SER A 665 -10.17 6.89 -17.17
CA SER A 665 -9.24 6.61 -18.29
C SER A 665 -7.79 6.88 -17.88
N CYS A 666 -6.84 6.09 -18.40
CA CYS A 666 -5.41 6.20 -18.09
C CYS A 666 -4.55 5.68 -19.25
N ASP A 667 -3.25 5.99 -19.26
CA ASP A 667 -2.34 5.58 -20.34
C ASP A 667 -2.33 4.07 -20.52
N GLU A 668 -2.39 3.64 -21.78
CA GLU A 668 -2.48 2.25 -22.19
C GLU A 668 -1.41 1.91 -23.25
N LEU A 669 -0.79 0.75 -23.11
CA LEU A 669 0.37 0.31 -23.88
C LEU A 669 0.20 -1.18 -24.23
N ASP A 670 -0.35 -1.42 -25.40
CA ASP A 670 -0.58 -2.75 -25.95
C ASP A 670 0.71 -3.34 -26.48
N ILE A 671 1.27 -4.29 -25.74
CA ILE A 671 2.46 -5.02 -26.19
C ILE A 671 2.05 -6.09 -27.20
N TRP A 672 0.86 -6.67 -27.03
CA TRP A 672 0.37 -7.74 -27.87
C TRP A 672 -1.15 -7.79 -27.83
N GLU A 673 -1.77 -7.42 -28.94
CA GLU A 673 -3.16 -7.79 -29.26
C GLU A 673 -3.14 -8.66 -30.51
N ALA A 674 -3.74 -9.85 -30.43
CA ALA A 674 -3.61 -10.83 -31.49
C ALA A 674 -4.66 -11.94 -31.46
N ASN A 675 -4.81 -12.58 -32.62
CA ASN A 675 -5.15 -13.99 -32.70
C ASN A 675 -4.11 -14.68 -33.60
N SER A 676 -4.32 -15.94 -33.98
CA SER A 676 -3.35 -16.68 -34.82
C SER A 676 -3.22 -16.16 -36.27
N LEU A 677 -3.87 -15.06 -36.64
CA LEU A 677 -3.99 -14.60 -38.03
C LEU A 677 -3.54 -13.15 -38.23
N ALA A 678 -3.69 -12.31 -37.22
CA ALA A 678 -3.17 -10.94 -37.18
C ALA A 678 -2.66 -10.60 -35.77
N ASN A 679 -1.71 -9.67 -35.68
CA ASN A 679 -1.30 -9.05 -34.42
C ASN A 679 -0.97 -7.57 -34.62
N VAL A 680 -1.11 -6.81 -33.53
CA VAL A 680 -0.72 -5.40 -33.41
C VAL A 680 -0.07 -5.17 -32.03
N TYR A 681 0.66 -4.07 -31.94
CA TYR A 681 1.09 -3.46 -30.67
C TYR A 681 0.99 -1.95 -30.84
N THR A 682 0.52 -1.27 -29.79
CA THR A 682 -0.09 0.06 -29.88
C THR A 682 0.26 0.90 -28.66
N THR A 683 0.45 2.21 -28.85
CA THR A 683 0.55 3.19 -27.76
C THR A 683 -0.70 4.06 -27.75
N HIS A 684 -1.37 4.12 -26.61
CA HIS A 684 -2.54 4.95 -26.35
C HIS A 684 -2.26 5.91 -25.18
N PRO A 685 -1.48 6.99 -25.43
CA PRO A 685 -1.12 7.95 -24.40
C PRO A 685 -2.30 8.80 -23.91
N CYS A 686 -2.23 9.26 -22.67
CA CYS A 686 -3.18 10.19 -22.08
C CYS A 686 -2.50 11.48 -21.62
N LEU A 687 -3.08 12.63 -22.01
CA LEU A 687 -2.56 13.95 -21.68
C LEU A 687 -3.72 14.86 -21.25
N ASN A 688 -3.56 15.55 -20.12
CA ASN A 688 -4.56 16.46 -19.54
C ASN A 688 -5.96 15.84 -19.38
N GLY A 689 -6.03 14.55 -19.03
CA GLY A 689 -7.29 13.81 -18.86
C GLY A 689 -7.99 13.39 -20.16
N GLN A 690 -7.36 13.61 -21.33
CA GLN A 690 -7.83 13.10 -22.61
C GLN A 690 -6.89 11.99 -23.10
N CYS A 691 -7.47 10.88 -23.55
CA CYS A 691 -6.73 9.70 -23.99
C CYS A 691 -6.86 9.46 -25.49
N ASP A 692 -5.81 8.95 -26.10
CA ASP A 692 -5.78 8.60 -27.53
C ASP A 692 -6.38 7.20 -27.76
N ALA A 693 -7.71 7.10 -27.73
CA ALA A 693 -8.43 5.83 -27.92
C ALA A 693 -8.15 5.13 -29.28
N SER A 694 -7.62 5.84 -30.28
CA SER A 694 -7.18 5.26 -31.57
C SER A 694 -5.71 4.84 -31.55
N GLY A 695 -4.86 5.62 -30.87
CA GLY A 695 -3.45 5.36 -30.67
C GLY A 695 -2.60 5.40 -31.94
N CYS A 696 -1.38 4.89 -31.78
CA CYS A 696 -0.46 4.61 -32.88
C CYS A 696 -0.01 3.15 -32.78
N GLY A 697 -0.16 2.37 -33.86
CA GLY A 697 -0.06 0.90 -33.81
C GLY A 697 0.53 0.25 -35.05
N PHE A 698 1.25 -0.86 -34.84
CA PHE A 698 2.10 -1.50 -35.85
C PHE A 698 1.61 -2.92 -36.21
N ASN A 699 0.53 -3.00 -37.01
CA ASN A 699 0.06 -4.26 -37.58
C ASN A 699 0.81 -4.57 -38.89
N THR A 700 1.63 -5.63 -38.89
CA THR A 700 2.50 -6.01 -40.03
C THR A 700 1.72 -6.47 -41.26
N TYR A 701 0.57 -7.12 -41.08
CA TYR A 701 -0.32 -7.49 -42.17
C TYR A 701 -0.99 -6.25 -42.77
N ALA A 702 -1.44 -5.30 -41.94
CA ALA A 702 -2.00 -4.02 -42.38
C ALA A 702 -0.99 -3.11 -43.10
N ARG A 703 0.32 -3.27 -42.86
CA ARG A 703 1.41 -2.61 -43.60
C ARG A 703 1.87 -3.37 -44.85
N GLY A 704 1.40 -4.60 -45.05
CA GLY A 704 1.54 -5.34 -46.32
C GLY A 704 2.39 -6.60 -46.27
N ALA A 705 3.04 -6.94 -45.16
CA ALA A 705 3.80 -8.19 -45.05
C ALA A 705 2.87 -9.39 -44.75
N LYS A 706 2.00 -9.70 -45.72
CA LYS A 706 0.91 -10.69 -45.59
C LYS A 706 1.38 -12.11 -45.22
N ASN A 707 2.65 -12.43 -45.45
CA ASN A 707 3.28 -13.73 -45.15
C ASN A 707 4.25 -13.68 -43.95
N PHE A 708 4.30 -12.58 -43.19
CA PHE A 708 5.17 -12.47 -42.01
C PHE A 708 4.66 -13.33 -40.85
N TYR A 709 3.41 -13.12 -40.45
CA TYR A 709 2.77 -13.77 -39.32
C TYR A 709 1.48 -14.47 -39.75
N GLY A 710 1.26 -15.71 -39.31
CA GLY A 710 0.06 -16.48 -39.62
C GLY A 710 0.25 -17.98 -39.41
N ARG A 711 -0.76 -18.77 -39.79
CA ARG A 711 -0.85 -20.19 -39.44
C ARG A 711 -0.05 -21.09 -40.39
N GLY A 712 0.96 -21.77 -39.87
CA GLY A 712 1.73 -22.83 -40.52
C GLY A 712 3.08 -22.38 -41.08
N ALA A 713 3.95 -23.35 -41.37
CA ALA A 713 5.35 -23.16 -41.76
C ALA A 713 5.60 -22.40 -43.11
N GLY A 714 4.55 -21.88 -43.76
CA GLY A 714 4.67 -20.94 -44.88
C GLY A 714 4.83 -19.47 -44.45
N TYR A 715 4.60 -19.16 -43.17
CA TYR A 715 4.83 -17.85 -42.57
C TYR A 715 6.23 -17.76 -41.94
N GLN A 716 6.77 -16.54 -41.81
CA GLN A 716 8.06 -16.33 -41.14
C GLN A 716 7.98 -16.59 -39.62
N LEU A 717 6.81 -16.28 -39.04
CA LEU A 717 6.43 -16.55 -37.65
C LEU A 717 5.14 -17.37 -37.65
N ASP A 718 5.26 -18.67 -37.34
CA ASP A 718 4.18 -19.66 -37.41
C ASP A 718 3.34 -19.65 -36.12
N SER A 719 2.11 -19.14 -36.21
CA SER A 719 1.16 -19.07 -35.09
C SER A 719 0.48 -20.40 -34.73
N THR A 720 0.80 -21.50 -35.41
CA THR A 720 0.42 -22.87 -35.00
C THR A 720 1.42 -23.49 -34.01
N GLN A 721 2.47 -22.75 -33.65
CA GLN A 721 3.46 -23.10 -32.65
C GLN A 721 3.62 -21.95 -31.64
N ARG A 722 4.13 -22.25 -30.45
CA ARG A 722 4.53 -21.23 -29.46
C ARG A 722 5.73 -20.41 -29.98
N PHE A 723 5.81 -19.16 -29.58
CA PHE A 723 6.96 -18.28 -29.83
C PHE A 723 7.16 -17.27 -28.71
N THR A 724 8.34 -16.67 -28.65
CA THR A 724 8.66 -15.54 -27.77
C THR A 724 8.42 -14.23 -28.49
N VAL A 725 7.70 -13.30 -27.86
CA VAL A 725 7.61 -11.89 -28.25
C VAL A 725 8.64 -11.11 -27.44
N VAL A 726 9.43 -10.25 -28.08
CA VAL A 726 10.42 -9.39 -27.40
C VAL A 726 10.20 -7.93 -27.79
N THR A 727 10.19 -7.07 -26.78
CA THR A 727 9.90 -5.63 -26.92
C THR A 727 10.95 -4.81 -26.18
N ARG A 728 11.50 -3.78 -26.82
CA ARG A 728 12.49 -2.86 -26.22
C ARG A 728 11.94 -1.45 -26.22
N PHE A 729 12.05 -0.78 -25.08
CA PHE A 729 11.57 0.58 -24.87
C PHE A 729 12.78 1.52 -24.83
N VAL A 730 13.29 1.88 -26.00
CA VAL A 730 14.51 2.70 -26.12
C VAL A 730 14.17 4.14 -25.75
N THR A 731 14.92 4.74 -24.83
CA THR A 731 14.79 6.15 -24.45
C THR A 731 15.68 7.07 -25.30
N VAL A 732 15.42 8.38 -25.26
CA VAL A 732 16.14 9.40 -26.04
C VAL A 732 17.61 9.51 -25.63
N ASP A 733 17.91 9.34 -24.35
CA ASP A 733 19.22 9.48 -23.71
C ASP A 733 19.89 8.15 -23.35
N GLY A 734 19.17 7.02 -23.49
CA GLY A 734 19.63 5.70 -23.04
C GLY A 734 19.55 5.47 -21.53
N THR A 735 18.84 6.32 -20.78
CA THR A 735 18.62 6.19 -19.34
C THR A 735 17.19 5.75 -19.01
N ASP A 736 17.01 5.23 -17.80
CA ASP A 736 15.72 4.80 -17.24
C ASP A 736 14.73 5.96 -17.02
N ASN A 737 15.22 7.21 -16.98
CA ASN A 737 14.44 8.42 -16.72
C ASN A 737 14.16 9.24 -17.99
N GLY A 738 14.86 8.95 -19.09
CA GLY A 738 14.63 9.62 -20.36
C GLY A 738 13.23 9.37 -20.90
N ASN A 739 12.75 10.28 -21.74
CA ASN A 739 11.53 10.02 -22.50
C ASN A 739 11.77 8.83 -23.46
N LEU A 740 10.72 8.03 -23.69
CA LEU A 740 10.68 7.03 -24.73
C LEU A 740 11.02 7.67 -26.08
N LYS A 741 11.77 6.98 -26.92
CA LYS A 741 12.13 7.35 -28.29
C LYS A 741 11.42 6.44 -29.29
N GLU A 742 11.45 5.14 -29.02
CA GLU A 742 10.86 4.12 -29.88
C GLU A 742 10.59 2.80 -29.14
N ILE A 743 9.58 2.07 -29.61
CA ILE A 743 9.30 0.69 -29.20
C ILE A 743 9.74 -0.24 -30.33
N GLN A 744 10.84 -0.96 -30.12
CA GLN A 744 11.36 -1.95 -31.07
C GLN A 744 10.74 -3.33 -30.76
N ARG A 745 10.47 -4.11 -31.81
CA ARG A 745 9.87 -5.45 -31.73
C ARG A 745 10.73 -6.47 -32.47
N PHE A 746 10.87 -7.66 -31.91
CA PHE A 746 11.29 -8.85 -32.63
C PHE A 746 10.71 -10.10 -31.94
N TYR A 747 10.89 -11.26 -32.55
CA TYR A 747 10.35 -12.53 -32.08
C TYR A 747 11.44 -13.61 -32.04
N ILE A 748 11.23 -14.66 -31.26
CA ILE A 748 12.06 -15.87 -31.31
C ILE A 748 11.15 -17.09 -31.46
N GLN A 749 11.39 -17.91 -32.48
CA GLN A 749 10.70 -19.18 -32.68
C GLN A 749 11.70 -20.25 -33.11
N ASN A 750 11.61 -21.44 -32.51
CA ASN A 750 12.47 -22.59 -32.82
C ASN A 750 13.97 -22.23 -32.82
N GLY A 751 14.39 -21.42 -31.84
CA GLY A 751 15.77 -20.94 -31.66
C GLY A 751 16.23 -19.85 -32.65
N ARG A 752 15.35 -19.34 -33.52
CA ARG A 752 15.67 -18.32 -34.54
C ARG A 752 15.07 -16.97 -34.18
N THR A 753 15.88 -15.92 -34.22
CA THR A 753 15.42 -14.53 -34.13
C THR A 753 14.74 -14.11 -35.44
N ILE A 754 13.51 -13.62 -35.35
CA ILE A 754 12.70 -13.11 -36.47
C ILE A 754 12.52 -11.61 -36.25
N GLN A 755 13.11 -10.80 -37.13
CA GLN A 755 13.10 -9.33 -37.01
C GLN A 755 11.77 -8.74 -37.50
N GLN A 756 11.36 -7.61 -36.92
CA GLN A 756 10.19 -6.86 -37.41
C GLN A 756 10.45 -6.30 -38.83
N PRO A 757 9.52 -6.46 -39.78
CA PRO A 757 9.70 -5.95 -41.14
C PRO A 757 9.75 -4.41 -41.19
N THR A 758 10.58 -3.87 -42.08
CA THR A 758 10.69 -2.43 -42.30
C THR A 758 9.64 -1.93 -43.29
N PHE A 759 8.89 -0.88 -42.93
CA PHE A 759 7.94 -0.19 -43.80
C PHE A 759 8.20 1.31 -43.76
N ASN A 760 8.25 1.97 -44.93
CA ASN A 760 8.52 3.42 -45.05
C ASN A 760 9.78 3.91 -44.31
N GLY A 761 10.78 3.04 -44.12
CA GLY A 761 12.02 3.32 -43.38
C GLY A 761 11.97 2.97 -41.88
N PHE A 762 10.83 2.53 -41.34
CA PHE A 762 10.63 2.24 -39.92
C PHE A 762 10.44 0.73 -39.67
N ASN A 763 11.12 0.19 -38.66
CA ASN A 763 10.90 -1.15 -38.09
C ASN A 763 10.49 -1.11 -36.60
N SER A 764 10.18 0.08 -36.09
CA SER A 764 9.83 0.36 -34.70
C SER A 764 8.63 1.32 -34.64
N LEU A 765 7.92 1.30 -33.52
CA LEU A 765 6.86 2.26 -33.22
C LEU A 765 7.49 3.53 -32.64
N SER A 766 7.26 4.68 -33.28
CA SER A 766 7.82 5.99 -32.89
C SER A 766 6.97 7.10 -33.50
N ASP A 767 7.04 8.34 -32.98
CA ASP A 767 6.28 9.46 -33.56
C ASP A 767 6.53 9.64 -35.07
N GLY A 768 7.74 9.30 -35.53
CA GLY A 768 8.11 9.28 -36.95
C GLY A 768 7.28 8.28 -37.74
N TYR A 769 7.21 7.03 -37.28
CA TYR A 769 6.33 6.00 -37.86
C TYR A 769 4.86 6.45 -37.81
N CYS A 770 4.38 6.97 -36.67
CA CYS A 770 2.99 7.39 -36.50
C CYS A 770 2.60 8.47 -37.53
N ARG A 771 3.40 9.54 -37.65
CA ARG A 771 3.22 10.60 -38.65
C ARG A 771 3.29 10.05 -40.08
N ALA A 772 4.27 9.20 -40.39
CA ALA A 772 4.46 8.63 -41.72
C ALA A 772 3.34 7.65 -42.15
N ASN A 773 2.50 7.20 -41.21
CA ASN A 773 1.38 6.29 -41.46
C ASN A 773 0.00 6.94 -41.25
N GLY A 774 -0.05 8.26 -40.97
CA GLY A 774 -1.30 8.99 -40.73
C GLY A 774 -2.01 8.61 -39.42
N GLN A 775 -1.28 8.03 -38.47
CA GLN A 775 -1.80 7.65 -37.15
C GLN A 775 -1.70 8.81 -36.15
N SER A 776 -2.45 8.68 -35.05
CA SER A 776 -2.57 9.74 -34.07
C SER A 776 -1.26 10.00 -33.29
N ASN A 777 -1.16 11.22 -32.77
CA ASN A 777 -0.12 11.72 -31.88
C ASN A 777 -0.66 12.86 -30.97
N SER A 778 -1.97 13.13 -30.95
CA SER A 778 -2.53 14.36 -30.35
C SER A 778 -2.27 14.48 -28.85
N GLN A 779 -2.18 13.35 -28.15
CA GLN A 779 -1.90 13.26 -26.71
C GLN A 779 -0.40 13.17 -26.41
N GLY A 780 0.45 13.77 -27.26
CA GLY A 780 1.91 13.80 -27.12
C GLY A 780 2.65 12.59 -27.72
N GLY A 781 1.94 11.68 -28.39
CA GLY A 781 2.52 10.56 -29.14
C GLY A 781 3.31 9.55 -28.30
N VAL A 782 4.21 8.84 -28.98
CA VAL A 782 5.12 7.86 -28.37
C VAL A 782 6.16 8.58 -27.49
N THR A 783 6.71 9.70 -27.95
CA THR A 783 7.83 10.37 -27.25
C THR A 783 7.39 11.06 -25.97
N ASN A 784 6.40 11.96 -26.02
CA ASN A 784 6.03 12.78 -24.86
C ASN A 784 4.90 12.15 -24.06
N GLY A 785 3.85 11.67 -24.74
CA GLY A 785 2.64 11.13 -24.13
C GLY A 785 2.91 9.83 -23.38
N MET A 786 3.32 8.78 -24.11
CA MET A 786 3.47 7.43 -23.54
C MET A 786 4.50 7.39 -22.40
N SER A 787 5.53 8.24 -22.48
CA SER A 787 6.50 8.46 -21.41
C SER A 787 5.87 8.79 -20.06
N GLN A 788 4.74 9.50 -20.02
CA GLN A 788 4.11 9.90 -18.74
C GLN A 788 3.57 8.68 -17.98
N GLY A 789 2.85 7.79 -18.67
CA GLY A 789 2.39 6.53 -18.10
C GLY A 789 3.55 5.61 -17.69
N MET A 790 4.57 5.50 -18.55
CA MET A 790 5.73 4.63 -18.28
C MET A 790 6.66 5.16 -17.16
N LYS A 791 6.69 6.48 -16.91
CA LYS A 791 7.39 7.11 -15.76
C LYS A 791 6.66 6.93 -14.44
N ARG A 792 5.32 7.00 -14.44
CA ARG A 792 4.50 6.57 -13.29
C ARG A 792 4.70 5.08 -12.97
N GLY A 793 4.97 4.29 -14.01
CA GLY A 793 4.93 2.85 -13.98
C GLY A 793 3.52 2.35 -14.31
N MET A 794 3.43 1.10 -14.79
CA MET A 794 2.19 0.55 -15.33
C MET A 794 1.94 -0.87 -14.80
N VAL A 795 0.68 -1.19 -14.52
CA VAL A 795 0.25 -2.54 -14.13
C VAL A 795 0.14 -3.42 -15.37
N LEU A 796 0.65 -4.66 -15.31
CA LEU A 796 0.47 -5.64 -16.37
C LEU A 796 -0.95 -6.22 -16.32
N SER A 797 -1.67 -6.07 -17.42
CA SER A 797 -2.95 -6.71 -17.72
C SER A 797 -2.76 -7.86 -18.71
N MET A 798 -3.43 -8.98 -18.47
CA MET A 798 -3.54 -10.11 -19.38
C MET A 798 -5.00 -10.50 -19.51
N SER A 799 -5.50 -10.55 -20.74
CA SER A 799 -6.90 -10.84 -21.02
C SER A 799 -7.10 -11.67 -22.29
N MET A 800 -8.28 -12.24 -22.43
CA MET A 800 -8.77 -12.71 -23.72
C MET A 800 -10.26 -12.39 -23.82
N TRP A 801 -10.70 -11.89 -24.97
CA TRP A 801 -12.06 -11.42 -25.19
C TRP A 801 -12.49 -11.59 -26.65
N GLY A 802 -13.81 -11.64 -26.89
CA GLY A 802 -14.41 -11.77 -28.22
C GLY A 802 -15.49 -12.85 -28.31
N ASN A 803 -15.85 -13.21 -29.55
CA ASN A 803 -16.90 -14.15 -29.87
C ASN A 803 -16.43 -15.10 -30.98
N PRO A 804 -16.12 -16.37 -30.68
CA PRO A 804 -15.58 -17.30 -31.67
C PRO A 804 -16.57 -17.64 -32.81
N ASN A 805 -17.85 -17.29 -32.64
CA ASN A 805 -18.88 -17.48 -33.64
C ASN A 805 -18.92 -16.32 -34.64
N ASP A 806 -18.59 -15.09 -34.21
CA ASP A 806 -18.57 -13.89 -35.06
C ASP A 806 -17.13 -13.48 -35.41
N GLY A 807 -16.68 -13.99 -36.55
CA GLY A 807 -15.36 -13.67 -37.11
C GLY A 807 -15.25 -12.27 -37.73
N GLY A 808 -16.24 -11.39 -37.56
CA GLY A 808 -16.16 -9.96 -37.89
C GLY A 808 -16.00 -9.05 -36.67
N GLN A 809 -16.16 -9.56 -35.44
CA GLN A 809 -16.15 -8.73 -34.23
C GLN A 809 -14.81 -7.99 -34.04
N MET A 810 -13.68 -8.62 -34.41
CA MET A 810 -12.34 -8.04 -34.29
C MET A 810 -11.84 -7.45 -35.62
N SER A 811 -12.74 -6.91 -36.44
CA SER A 811 -12.40 -6.42 -37.80
C SER A 811 -11.34 -5.31 -37.86
N TRP A 812 -11.15 -4.56 -36.77
CA TRP A 812 -10.05 -3.61 -36.58
C TRP A 812 -8.67 -4.29 -36.48
N LEU A 813 -8.62 -5.54 -35.99
CA LEU A 813 -7.43 -6.36 -35.82
C LEU A 813 -7.21 -7.32 -37.00
N ASP A 814 -8.24 -8.11 -37.35
CA ASP A 814 -8.09 -9.40 -38.04
C ASP A 814 -8.74 -9.51 -39.42
N THR A 815 -9.56 -8.54 -39.82
CA THR A 815 -10.28 -8.53 -41.10
C THR A 815 -9.61 -7.58 -42.09
N ASN A 816 -9.70 -7.87 -43.39
CA ASN A 816 -9.04 -7.09 -44.45
C ASN A 816 -9.40 -5.59 -44.36
N PRO A 817 -8.44 -4.65 -44.27
CA PRO A 817 -7.01 -4.76 -44.61
C PRO A 817 -6.08 -5.30 -43.51
N ASN A 818 -6.56 -5.43 -42.27
CA ASN A 818 -5.78 -5.65 -41.05
C ASN A 818 -5.41 -7.12 -40.79
N GLY A 819 -6.21 -8.06 -41.28
CA GLY A 819 -5.89 -9.50 -41.28
C GLY A 819 -6.62 -10.30 -42.37
N PRO A 820 -6.49 -11.65 -42.35
CA PRO A 820 -7.06 -12.55 -43.35
C PRO A 820 -8.41 -13.17 -42.94
N CYS A 821 -9.11 -12.65 -41.94
CA CYS A 821 -10.42 -13.18 -41.52
C CYS A 821 -11.48 -13.07 -42.62
N PRO A 822 -12.43 -14.02 -42.73
CA PRO A 822 -12.88 -14.97 -41.69
C PRO A 822 -12.20 -16.36 -41.68
N ASN A 823 -11.01 -16.53 -42.26
CA ASN A 823 -10.28 -17.80 -42.28
C ASN A 823 -9.92 -18.31 -40.86
N TYR A 824 -10.22 -19.58 -40.55
CA TYR A 824 -10.00 -20.22 -39.23
C TYR A 824 -10.74 -19.56 -38.04
N LYS A 825 -11.90 -20.14 -37.71
CA LYS A 825 -12.58 -19.99 -36.41
C LYS A 825 -12.32 -21.22 -35.54
N ASN A 826 -12.33 -21.05 -34.22
CA ASN A 826 -12.32 -22.15 -33.26
C ASN A 826 -13.40 -21.89 -32.19
N PRO A 827 -14.41 -22.77 -32.00
CA PRO A 827 -15.45 -22.57 -30.99
C PRO A 827 -14.95 -22.68 -29.54
N ASN A 828 -13.76 -23.24 -29.29
CA ASN A 828 -13.15 -23.33 -27.96
C ASN A 828 -11.78 -22.64 -27.95
N PRO A 829 -11.73 -21.30 -28.08
CA PRO A 829 -10.46 -20.58 -28.12
C PRO A 829 -9.87 -20.43 -26.71
N TYR A 830 -8.54 -20.44 -26.67
CA TYR A 830 -7.73 -20.09 -25.52
C TYR A 830 -6.46 -19.37 -25.98
N THR A 831 -5.80 -18.71 -25.04
CA THR A 831 -4.43 -18.20 -25.17
C THR A 831 -3.63 -18.56 -23.93
N SER A 832 -2.31 -18.71 -24.06
CA SER A 832 -1.41 -18.89 -22.90
C SER A 832 -0.27 -17.87 -22.95
N PHE A 833 -0.02 -17.21 -21.82
CA PHE A 833 1.16 -16.39 -21.60
C PHE A 833 2.10 -17.13 -20.65
N ALA A 834 3.40 -17.13 -20.93
CA ALA A 834 4.41 -17.86 -20.15
C ALA A 834 5.76 -17.14 -20.13
N ASN A 835 6.61 -17.50 -19.16
CA ASN A 835 8.03 -17.11 -19.14
C ASN A 835 8.26 -15.60 -19.30
N ILE A 836 7.43 -14.77 -18.67
CA ILE A 836 7.57 -13.31 -18.68
C ILE A 836 8.89 -12.93 -18.02
N LYS A 837 9.71 -12.13 -18.71
CA LYS A 837 10.97 -11.59 -18.18
C LYS A 837 11.11 -10.11 -18.52
N ILE A 838 11.69 -9.34 -17.61
CA ILE A 838 12.02 -7.92 -17.79
C ILE A 838 13.44 -7.63 -17.27
N GLY A 839 14.18 -6.76 -17.95
CA GLY A 839 15.49 -6.31 -17.49
C GLY A 839 16.08 -5.22 -18.40
N PRO A 840 17.37 -4.87 -18.25
CA PRO A 840 18.08 -4.00 -19.19
C PRO A 840 17.96 -4.48 -20.65
N ILE A 841 18.14 -3.58 -21.61
CA ILE A 841 18.01 -3.93 -23.03
C ILE A 841 19.04 -5.01 -23.43
N GLY A 842 18.56 -6.11 -24.02
CA GLY A 842 19.36 -7.28 -24.38
C GLY A 842 19.60 -8.30 -23.27
N SER A 843 18.92 -8.21 -22.12
CA SER A 843 19.12 -9.13 -20.99
C SER A 843 18.16 -10.33 -20.95
N THR A 844 17.06 -10.31 -21.72
CA THR A 844 15.94 -11.24 -21.51
C THR A 844 15.98 -12.50 -22.36
N VAL A 845 16.83 -12.58 -23.38
CA VAL A 845 16.89 -13.67 -24.37
C VAL A 845 18.28 -14.26 -24.55
#